data_AF-A0A351L8E2-F1
#
_entry.id   AF-A0A351L8E2-F1
#
_cell.length_a   1.000
_cell.length_b   1.000
_cell.length_c   1.000
_cell.angle_alpha   90.00
_cell.angle_beta   90.00
_cell.angle_gamma   90.00
#
_symmetry.space_group_name_H-M   'P 1'
#
loop_
_entity.id
_entity.type
_entity.pdbx_description
1 polymer ?
#
loop_
_entity_poly.entity_id
_entity_poly.type
_entity_poly.pdbx_seq_one_letter_code
_entity_poly.pdbx_strand_id
1 'polypeptide(L)'
;METAPTSNAIQPTPPEMETKPDFNASQPPNQTEQQIALARVLARTRQSLDLATIFQTAATEVRTLLKADRVAVFRFYPKLDWEGRCVCEDKASDWNSILAVKLHKKSFGERFTCYQQGRVEAVADINRAKLSQSYIDILKEFQVQANLVVPLVKGKELWGLLCVHQCSNTRRWKESEIELVKQIAANLGVRLQYTELLVQARGKAKQQKALARVITRIRAPLDLETIFKTTVTEVRRLLKADRVGVFRFYPEFDWEGEFISEDVADGWNSAKAAKVYDHCFSKRFAALYHQGRVNAIADIYQGQFSDCYIQILEKFQVRASVIAPLLNGKDLWGLLCIHQCSRPRDWKRSEIEFTSQIAQHLGVALQHTESLTQARSQAEQQKALAGVIARIRESLDLETIFKTTATEVRQLLKADRVGVFRFDPEFDWEGEFIYEDVGESWNSVVAAKVYDHCFSDKFAGLYQQGRINAIADIYRGEFSDCYIQILERFQVRANVVAPLIKGKDLWGLLCIHQCSGPRRWESYEIEFVSQIAEHMGVALEQAEYLEQVKAQSAQLAKAAEQARIAERQRALATVVDKIRQSLDLETIFQNTVQEVRHLLQTDRVAIYRINPDWSGQFVAESVAEGWNSLIQKQLEQPNIVEDISKCTFTYLGNNSQQDTYLKETDGGRFTKGELFRICDDIYSAGFPDCYIEVLESYHAKAYIIVAIYYDRKLWGLLGAYQNTGPRHWQGDEVYLVTQIGTQLGIALQQAEYLQQVKTQAEELEKAAERQRALATTVEKIRQSLDLDSIFRATTQEVRQLLEVERVAIYRFYPDWSGEFVADSIVDGWKPLVKNQPSIEDIFLPKTQAGRYPRNETFVPILQGEKLWGLLVAYQNSQPRYWQDEEINLLAQVGVQLGIAIQQAELLEQTRKQAEELTQAFRELQRSQDQLIQREKMAALGQLVAGVAHEINNPVNFIYGNLSHVSEYTQDLLNLLNLYQRYYPNPVPQIQEQVEAIDVEFISNDLPKTLASMKMGSDRIRQLVLSLRTFSRLDEAQMKSVDLHEGIDNTLLILQHRLKANTDLPDIEVIKEYGDLPPVECYPAQLNQVFLNILSNGIDAIEDGLGASPSMAPTRAEDNGKGFLSMDRQQENFYRPLPMTHNQLPKIRIRTSAIGDRERGTADRVLIRISDNGPGIPEEVRSRIFDPFFTTKPIGRGTGLGLSISYQIVVEKHRGQLRCIALPEQGTEFQIEIPIKQSDQE
;
A
#
# COMPACT_ATOMS: atom_id res chain seq x y z
N MET A 1 -18.98 -28.18 -63.28
CA MET A 1 -20.45 -28.38 -63.27
C MET A 1 -21.05 -27.04 -62.85
N GLU A 2 -21.19 -26.09 -63.79
CA GLU A 2 -22.20 -26.03 -64.87
C GLU A 2 -23.47 -25.32 -64.35
N THR A 3 -23.96 -24.21 -64.93
CA THR A 3 -23.46 -23.36 -66.02
C THR A 3 -23.87 -21.89 -65.78
N ALA A 4 -23.03 -20.96 -66.25
CA ALA A 4 -23.28 -19.50 -66.32
C ALA A 4 -24.12 -19.17 -67.61
N PRO A 5 -24.17 -17.95 -68.24
CA PRO A 5 -23.44 -16.70 -67.96
C PRO A 5 -24.16 -15.33 -68.28
N THR A 6 -23.47 -14.20 -67.96
CA THR A 6 -23.28 -12.92 -68.73
C THR A 6 -24.43 -12.20 -69.51
N SER A 7 -24.42 -10.89 -69.82
CA SER A 7 -23.59 -9.72 -69.42
C SER A 7 -24.14 -8.40 -70.00
N ASN A 8 -23.86 -7.29 -69.30
CA ASN A 8 -23.59 -5.91 -69.78
C ASN A 8 -23.76 -5.49 -71.28
N ALA A 9 -24.65 -4.51 -71.48
CA ALA A 9 -24.34 -3.09 -71.78
C ALA A 9 -23.99 -2.57 -73.21
N ILE A 10 -24.14 -1.23 -73.32
CA ILE A 10 -23.55 -0.24 -74.24
C ILE A 10 -24.45 0.37 -75.36
N GLN A 11 -24.47 1.71 -75.32
CA GLN A 11 -24.80 2.82 -76.25
C GLN A 11 -24.54 2.59 -77.77
N PRO A 12 -25.02 3.44 -78.74
CA PRO A 12 -24.98 4.92 -78.66
C PRO A 12 -26.04 5.77 -79.43
N THR A 13 -25.91 7.09 -79.30
CA THR A 13 -26.41 8.22 -80.15
C THR A 13 -25.34 8.66 -81.18
N PRO A 14 -25.48 9.70 -82.03
CA PRO A 14 -26.63 10.52 -82.51
C PRO A 14 -26.85 10.22 -84.05
N PRO A 15 -27.10 11.12 -85.05
CA PRO A 15 -27.51 12.54 -85.12
C PRO A 15 -28.63 12.91 -86.15
N GLU A 16 -28.78 14.23 -86.38
CA GLU A 16 -29.24 15.06 -87.54
C GLU A 16 -29.70 14.37 -88.85
N MET A 17 -30.70 14.85 -89.60
CA MET A 17 -30.93 16.23 -90.07
C MET A 17 -32.39 16.49 -90.56
N GLU A 18 -32.67 17.67 -91.11
CA GLU A 18 -33.99 18.28 -91.37
C GLU A 18 -34.88 17.62 -92.44
N THR A 19 -36.21 17.74 -92.30
CA THR A 19 -37.11 18.37 -93.30
C THR A 19 -38.58 18.47 -92.82
N LYS A 20 -39.20 19.63 -93.03
CA LYS A 20 -40.67 19.86 -93.15
C LYS A 20 -40.96 20.16 -94.65
N PRO A 21 -42.20 20.08 -95.18
CA PRO A 21 -43.50 20.15 -94.49
C PRO A 21 -44.49 19.02 -94.98
N ASP A 22 -45.83 19.01 -94.85
CA ASP A 22 -46.82 19.94 -94.26
C ASP A 22 -48.19 19.26 -93.93
N PHE A 23 -49.15 20.07 -93.46
CA PHE A 23 -50.63 19.98 -93.54
C PHE A 23 -51.41 18.75 -93.02
N ASN A 24 -52.06 19.01 -91.88
CA ASN A 24 -53.46 18.65 -91.51
C ASN A 24 -53.98 17.19 -91.63
N ALA A 25 -54.07 16.53 -90.47
CA ALA A 25 -55.34 15.95 -90.00
C ALA A 25 -55.35 15.79 -88.46
N SER A 26 -56.50 16.05 -87.83
CA SER A 26 -56.69 16.02 -86.38
C SER A 26 -56.54 14.60 -85.78
N GLN A 27 -55.60 14.41 -84.85
CA GLN A 27 -55.47 13.19 -84.04
C GLN A 27 -55.67 13.49 -82.54
N PRO A 28 -56.11 12.50 -81.73
CA PRO A 28 -56.33 12.69 -80.29
C PRO A 28 -55.02 12.91 -79.52
N PRO A 29 -55.05 13.54 -78.32
CA PRO A 29 -53.86 13.76 -77.52
C PRO A 29 -53.20 12.42 -77.13
N ASN A 30 -51.90 12.30 -77.40
CA ASN A 30 -51.12 11.10 -77.14
C ASN A 30 -51.04 10.78 -75.63
N GLN A 31 -50.89 9.50 -75.28
CA GLN A 31 -50.71 9.04 -73.89
C GLN A 31 -49.60 9.79 -73.13
N THR A 32 -48.58 10.26 -73.85
CA THR A 32 -47.47 11.09 -73.34
C THR A 32 -47.94 12.39 -72.69
N GLU A 33 -48.94 13.08 -73.24
CA GLU A 33 -49.45 14.33 -72.65
C GLU A 33 -50.16 14.08 -71.32
N GLN A 34 -50.92 12.98 -71.22
CA GLN A 34 -51.63 12.59 -69.99
C GLN A 34 -50.64 12.21 -68.87
N GLN A 35 -49.52 11.54 -69.20
CA GLN A 35 -48.47 11.23 -68.23
C GLN A 35 -47.71 12.49 -67.78
N ILE A 36 -47.36 13.40 -68.70
CA ILE A 36 -46.71 14.69 -68.38
C ILE A 36 -47.63 15.55 -67.50
N ALA A 37 -48.93 15.55 -67.78
CA ALA A 37 -49.94 16.23 -67.00
C ALA A 37 -50.05 15.69 -65.57
N LEU A 38 -50.16 14.36 -65.42
CA LEU A 38 -50.16 13.69 -64.11
C LEU A 38 -48.87 14.00 -63.33
N ALA A 39 -47.70 13.96 -64.00
CA ALA A 39 -46.42 14.30 -63.39
C ALA A 39 -46.36 15.75 -62.90
N ARG A 40 -46.93 16.73 -63.63
CA ARG A 40 -47.04 18.14 -63.17
C ARG A 40 -47.91 18.28 -61.94
N VAL A 41 -49.09 17.65 -61.93
CA VAL A 41 -49.99 17.64 -60.76
C VAL A 41 -49.28 17.05 -59.53
N LEU A 42 -48.59 15.91 -59.71
CA LEU A 42 -47.82 15.26 -58.64
C LEU A 42 -46.64 16.11 -58.15
N ALA A 43 -45.90 16.77 -59.05
CA ALA A 43 -44.78 17.64 -58.67
C ALA A 43 -45.25 18.84 -57.84
N ARG A 44 -46.28 19.55 -58.29
CA ARG A 44 -46.81 20.75 -57.59
C ARG A 44 -47.48 20.39 -56.26
N THR A 45 -48.25 19.30 -56.19
CA THR A 45 -48.89 18.85 -54.94
C THR A 45 -47.93 18.25 -53.90
N ARG A 46 -46.74 17.77 -54.31
CA ARG A 46 -45.68 17.34 -53.38
C ARG A 46 -45.03 18.48 -52.60
N GLN A 47 -44.97 19.69 -53.18
CA GLN A 47 -44.24 20.83 -52.61
C GLN A 47 -44.99 21.53 -51.46
N SER A 48 -46.32 21.49 -51.42
CA SER A 48 -47.12 22.08 -50.33
C SER A 48 -47.49 21.07 -49.24
N LEU A 49 -47.57 21.54 -48.00
CA LEU A 49 -48.14 20.83 -46.85
C LEU A 49 -49.55 21.32 -46.48
N ASP A 50 -50.05 22.37 -47.14
CA ASP A 50 -51.40 22.89 -46.95
C ASP A 50 -52.39 22.18 -47.90
N LEU A 51 -53.45 21.63 -47.33
CA LEU A 51 -54.48 20.91 -48.07
C LEU A 51 -55.29 21.84 -48.98
N ALA A 52 -55.53 23.10 -48.60
CA ALA A 52 -56.28 24.02 -49.45
C ALA A 52 -55.51 24.32 -50.74
N THR A 53 -54.22 24.64 -50.63
CA THR A 53 -53.29 24.82 -51.76
C THR A 53 -53.20 23.56 -52.64
N ILE A 54 -53.12 22.37 -52.04
CA ILE A 54 -53.08 21.09 -52.77
C ILE A 54 -54.36 20.88 -53.60
N PHE A 55 -55.53 21.09 -52.99
CA PHE A 55 -56.80 20.91 -53.70
C PHE A 55 -57.02 21.96 -54.79
N GLN A 56 -56.69 23.24 -54.53
CA GLN A 56 -56.81 24.30 -55.54
C GLN A 56 -55.93 24.00 -56.75
N THR A 57 -54.67 23.62 -56.51
CA THR A 57 -53.74 23.21 -57.57
C THR A 57 -54.32 22.05 -58.39
N ALA A 58 -54.84 21.02 -57.73
CA ALA A 58 -55.41 19.87 -58.44
C ALA A 58 -56.68 20.24 -59.24
N ALA A 59 -57.56 21.10 -58.70
CA ALA A 59 -58.76 21.55 -59.39
C ALA A 59 -58.43 22.36 -60.65
N THR A 60 -57.51 23.34 -60.55
CA THR A 60 -57.08 24.16 -61.68
C THR A 60 -56.40 23.35 -62.78
N GLU A 61 -55.50 22.42 -62.42
CA GLU A 61 -54.86 21.55 -63.40
C GLU A 61 -55.87 20.62 -64.08
N VAL A 62 -56.73 19.92 -63.33
CA VAL A 62 -57.76 19.02 -63.92
C VAL A 62 -58.71 19.79 -64.84
N ARG A 63 -59.14 21.00 -64.47
CA ARG A 63 -60.01 21.83 -65.33
C ARG A 63 -59.30 22.18 -66.64
N THR A 64 -58.05 22.63 -66.55
CA THR A 64 -57.24 23.05 -67.70
C THR A 64 -56.96 21.88 -68.65
N LEU A 65 -56.58 20.72 -68.10
CA LEU A 65 -56.24 19.51 -68.84
C LEU A 65 -57.45 18.91 -69.58
N LEU A 66 -58.59 18.82 -68.91
CA LEU A 66 -59.81 18.26 -69.50
C LEU A 66 -60.62 19.30 -70.29
N LYS A 67 -60.20 20.57 -70.32
CA LYS A 67 -60.99 21.71 -70.84
C LYS A 67 -62.43 21.68 -70.31
N ALA A 68 -62.58 21.41 -69.02
CA ALA A 68 -63.87 21.37 -68.35
C ALA A 68 -64.32 22.79 -67.96
N ASP A 69 -65.62 22.99 -67.79
CA ASP A 69 -66.15 24.29 -67.35
C ASP A 69 -65.86 24.56 -65.87
N ARG A 70 -65.83 23.50 -65.04
CA ARG A 70 -65.63 23.58 -63.59
C ARG A 70 -65.07 22.28 -63.01
N VAL A 71 -64.22 22.39 -62.00
CA VAL A 71 -63.80 21.28 -61.13
C VAL A 71 -64.00 21.68 -59.67
N ALA A 72 -64.61 20.81 -58.88
CA ALA A 72 -64.91 21.06 -57.47
C ALA A 72 -64.49 19.88 -56.59
N VAL A 73 -64.04 20.16 -55.37
CA VAL A 73 -63.73 19.16 -54.35
C VAL A 73 -64.72 19.29 -53.21
N PHE A 74 -65.51 18.24 -52.98
CA PHE A 74 -66.41 18.14 -51.84
C PHE A 74 -65.76 17.31 -50.74
N ARG A 75 -65.82 17.77 -49.49
CA ARG A 75 -65.42 17.02 -48.30
C ARG A 75 -66.66 16.58 -47.53
N PHE A 76 -66.71 15.31 -47.13
CA PHE A 76 -67.76 14.81 -46.24
C PHE A 76 -67.33 14.88 -44.76
N TYR A 77 -68.31 15.08 -43.88
CA TYR A 77 -68.11 15.13 -42.43
C TYR A 77 -68.93 14.01 -41.74
N PRO A 78 -68.34 12.85 -41.43
CA PRO A 78 -69.07 11.71 -40.84
C PRO A 78 -69.80 12.04 -39.53
N LYS A 79 -69.25 12.96 -38.73
CA LYS A 79 -69.85 13.43 -37.46
C LYS A 79 -71.05 14.39 -37.65
N LEU A 80 -71.37 14.79 -38.88
CA LEU A 80 -72.47 15.70 -39.25
C LEU A 80 -73.39 15.03 -40.28
N ASP A 81 -73.81 13.78 -40.03
CA ASP A 81 -74.63 12.94 -40.93
C ASP A 81 -74.14 12.94 -42.39
N TRP A 82 -72.82 12.87 -42.58
CA TRP A 82 -72.16 12.92 -43.89
C TRP A 82 -72.54 14.16 -44.73
N GLU A 83 -72.74 15.31 -44.09
CA GLU A 83 -72.81 16.61 -44.78
C GLU A 83 -71.57 16.80 -45.67
N GLY A 84 -71.80 16.99 -46.96
CA GLY A 84 -70.77 17.32 -47.95
C GLY A 84 -70.66 18.84 -48.10
N ARG A 85 -69.45 19.39 -48.06
CA ARG A 85 -69.21 20.81 -48.33
C ARG A 85 -68.18 20.97 -49.45
N CYS A 86 -68.44 21.87 -50.39
CA CYS A 86 -67.43 22.25 -51.38
C CYS A 86 -66.29 23.01 -50.68
N VAL A 87 -65.11 22.40 -50.60
CA VAL A 87 -63.92 22.96 -49.93
C VAL A 87 -62.95 23.64 -50.88
N CYS A 88 -63.11 23.42 -52.18
CA CYS A 88 -62.27 23.98 -53.25
C CYS A 88 -63.04 23.95 -54.58
N GLU A 89 -62.87 24.97 -55.41
CA GLU A 89 -63.46 25.08 -56.74
C GLU A 89 -62.49 25.82 -57.69
N ASP A 90 -62.40 25.36 -58.94
CA ASP A 90 -61.83 26.12 -60.05
C ASP A 90 -62.84 26.11 -61.21
N LYS A 91 -63.13 27.27 -61.80
CA LYS A 91 -64.21 27.43 -62.79
C LYS A 91 -63.84 28.41 -63.89
N ALA A 92 -64.48 28.29 -65.06
CA ALA A 92 -64.51 29.36 -66.05
C ALA A 92 -65.29 30.59 -65.53
N SER A 93 -65.04 31.75 -66.14
CA SER A 93 -65.58 33.05 -65.72
C SER A 93 -67.10 33.06 -65.63
N ASP A 94 -67.77 32.42 -66.60
CA ASP A 94 -69.18 32.62 -66.95
C ASP A 94 -70.18 31.85 -66.07
N TRP A 95 -69.70 31.09 -65.08
CA TRP A 95 -70.54 30.21 -64.24
C TRP A 95 -70.59 30.66 -62.77
N ASN A 96 -71.73 30.49 -62.09
CA ASN A 96 -71.88 30.81 -60.66
C ASN A 96 -71.03 29.88 -59.78
N SER A 97 -70.36 30.40 -58.74
CA SER A 97 -69.56 29.59 -57.79
C SER A 97 -70.44 28.69 -56.90
N ILE A 98 -69.93 27.51 -56.54
CA ILE A 98 -70.53 26.57 -55.58
C ILE A 98 -69.64 26.33 -54.35
N LEU A 99 -68.59 27.15 -54.15
CA LEU A 99 -67.75 27.08 -52.96
C LEU A 99 -68.59 27.23 -51.68
N ALA A 100 -68.28 26.43 -50.65
CA ALA A 100 -69.02 26.32 -49.39
C ALA A 100 -70.51 25.86 -49.49
N VAL A 101 -71.03 25.51 -50.67
CA VAL A 101 -72.36 24.88 -50.79
C VAL A 101 -72.40 23.56 -50.02
N LYS A 102 -73.53 23.33 -49.34
CA LYS A 102 -73.80 22.15 -48.50
C LYS A 102 -74.68 21.15 -49.24
N LEU A 103 -74.27 19.89 -49.25
CA LEU A 103 -75.00 18.77 -49.82
C LEU A 103 -75.29 17.75 -48.72
N HIS A 104 -76.55 17.42 -48.50
CA HIS A 104 -76.94 16.40 -47.51
C HIS A 104 -76.85 15.00 -48.11
N LYS A 105 -76.54 13.99 -47.29
CA LYS A 105 -76.47 12.59 -47.71
C LYS A 105 -77.70 12.12 -48.52
N LYS A 106 -78.90 12.54 -48.10
CA LYS A 106 -80.19 12.24 -48.76
C LYS A 106 -80.24 12.70 -50.23
N SER A 107 -79.52 13.77 -50.58
CA SER A 107 -79.46 14.32 -51.94
C SER A 107 -78.82 13.37 -52.96
N PHE A 108 -77.96 12.45 -52.53
CA PHE A 108 -77.26 11.51 -53.40
C PHE A 108 -77.96 10.15 -53.53
N GLY A 109 -78.97 9.85 -52.70
CA GLY A 109 -79.68 8.56 -52.69
C GLY A 109 -78.73 7.36 -52.57
N GLU A 110 -79.03 6.29 -53.32
CA GLU A 110 -78.23 5.05 -53.36
C GLU A 110 -76.79 5.25 -53.90
N ARG A 111 -76.54 6.35 -54.63
CA ARG A 111 -75.21 6.65 -55.19
C ARG A 111 -74.19 7.00 -54.12
N PHE A 112 -74.63 7.47 -52.95
CA PHE A 112 -73.72 7.68 -51.81
C PHE A 112 -72.99 6.39 -51.42
N THR A 113 -73.72 5.26 -51.38
CA THR A 113 -73.16 3.94 -51.11
C THR A 113 -72.22 3.48 -52.24
N CYS A 114 -72.54 3.83 -53.49
CA CYS A 114 -71.64 3.57 -54.63
C CYS A 114 -70.30 4.32 -54.49
N TYR A 115 -70.31 5.59 -54.08
CA TYR A 115 -69.08 6.35 -53.83
C TYR A 115 -68.29 5.79 -52.63
N GLN A 116 -68.97 5.30 -51.59
CA GLN A 116 -68.31 4.59 -50.47
C GLN A 116 -67.61 3.29 -50.91
N GLN A 117 -68.12 2.63 -51.97
CA GLN A 117 -67.49 1.46 -52.60
C GLN A 117 -66.40 1.83 -53.62
N GLY A 118 -66.03 3.13 -53.74
CA GLY A 118 -65.01 3.58 -54.70
C GLY A 118 -65.48 3.67 -56.15
N ARG A 119 -66.79 3.54 -56.41
CA ARG A 119 -67.34 3.59 -57.78
C ARG A 119 -67.28 5.00 -58.35
N VAL A 120 -66.78 5.12 -59.58
CA VAL A 120 -66.78 6.35 -60.38
C VAL A 120 -68.07 6.43 -61.20
N GLU A 121 -68.63 7.63 -61.31
CA GLU A 121 -69.81 7.87 -62.12
C GLU A 121 -69.55 8.94 -63.20
N ALA A 122 -69.77 8.56 -64.46
CA ALA A 122 -69.67 9.44 -65.62
C ALA A 122 -71.05 9.60 -66.27
N VAL A 123 -71.64 10.78 -66.13
CA VAL A 123 -72.93 11.18 -66.71
C VAL A 123 -72.68 12.07 -67.91
N ALA A 124 -73.11 11.64 -69.10
CA ALA A 124 -72.89 12.38 -70.34
C ALA A 124 -73.97 13.42 -70.68
N ASP A 125 -75.19 13.23 -70.16
CA ASP A 125 -76.34 14.13 -70.29
C ASP A 125 -77.24 13.91 -69.07
N ILE A 126 -77.39 14.92 -68.21
CA ILE A 126 -78.20 14.82 -66.98
C ILE A 126 -79.70 14.66 -67.24
N ASN A 127 -80.21 15.06 -68.42
CA ASN A 127 -81.63 15.00 -68.75
C ASN A 127 -82.02 13.65 -69.37
N ARG A 128 -81.04 12.85 -69.82
CA ARG A 128 -81.25 11.49 -70.37
C ARG A 128 -80.78 10.37 -69.45
N ALA A 129 -79.98 10.67 -68.43
CA ALA A 129 -79.48 9.69 -67.48
C ALA A 129 -80.56 9.27 -66.47
N LYS A 130 -80.55 7.99 -66.07
CA LYS A 130 -81.37 7.47 -64.96
C LYS A 130 -80.79 7.95 -63.62
N LEU A 131 -81.20 9.16 -63.22
CA LEU A 131 -80.82 9.85 -61.98
C LEU A 131 -82.07 10.03 -61.11
N SER A 132 -81.90 10.17 -59.79
CA SER A 132 -83.00 10.61 -58.92
C SER A 132 -83.32 12.07 -59.16
N GLN A 133 -84.60 12.45 -59.08
CA GLN A 133 -85.03 13.83 -59.33
C GLN A 133 -84.26 14.83 -58.44
N SER A 134 -84.13 14.51 -57.14
CA SER A 134 -83.36 15.29 -56.17
C SER A 134 -81.90 15.56 -56.55
N TYR A 135 -81.28 14.66 -57.34
CA TYR A 135 -79.90 14.82 -57.79
C TYR A 135 -79.83 15.57 -59.12
N ILE A 136 -80.83 15.39 -60.00
CA ILE A 136 -81.00 16.22 -61.21
C ILE A 136 -81.20 17.69 -60.81
N ASP A 137 -82.03 17.96 -59.80
CA ASP A 137 -82.35 19.32 -59.36
C ASP A 137 -81.09 20.07 -58.88
N ILE A 138 -80.22 19.39 -58.11
CA ILE A 138 -78.92 19.92 -57.67
C ILE A 138 -77.96 20.14 -58.85
N LEU A 139 -77.90 19.21 -59.81
CA LEU A 139 -77.06 19.40 -61.00
C LEU A 139 -77.59 20.55 -61.87
N LYS A 140 -78.90 20.78 -61.93
CA LYS A 140 -79.52 21.94 -62.60
C LYS A 140 -79.25 23.25 -61.85
N GLU A 141 -79.33 23.26 -60.53
CA GLU A 141 -78.92 24.40 -59.68
C GLU A 141 -77.46 24.79 -59.94
N PHE A 142 -76.58 23.78 -60.10
CA PHE A 142 -75.17 23.97 -60.44
C PHE A 142 -74.91 24.19 -61.94
N GLN A 143 -75.97 24.29 -62.76
CA GLN A 143 -75.94 24.51 -64.21
C GLN A 143 -75.13 23.45 -64.99
N VAL A 144 -75.11 22.20 -64.52
CA VAL A 144 -74.33 21.09 -65.09
C VAL A 144 -75.13 20.34 -66.15
N GLN A 145 -74.54 20.12 -67.32
CA GLN A 145 -75.12 19.31 -68.42
C GLN A 145 -74.51 17.90 -68.47
N ALA A 146 -73.23 17.76 -68.12
CA ALA A 146 -72.54 16.48 -67.97
C ALA A 146 -71.58 16.52 -66.76
N ASN A 147 -71.45 15.39 -66.06
CA ASN A 147 -70.75 15.31 -64.78
C ASN A 147 -69.87 14.05 -64.71
N LEU A 148 -68.63 14.18 -64.24
CA LEU A 148 -67.76 13.07 -63.87
C LEU A 148 -67.40 13.19 -62.39
N VAL A 149 -67.82 12.21 -61.58
CA VAL A 149 -67.61 12.19 -60.13
C VAL A 149 -66.70 11.02 -59.75
N VAL A 150 -65.58 11.34 -59.11
CA VAL A 150 -64.59 10.37 -58.63
C VAL A 150 -64.45 10.48 -57.10
N PRO A 151 -64.57 9.37 -56.35
CA PRO A 151 -64.44 9.41 -54.89
C PRO A 151 -62.97 9.62 -54.46
N LEU A 152 -62.77 10.52 -53.50
CA LEU A 152 -61.51 10.72 -52.79
C LEU A 152 -61.50 9.80 -51.57
N VAL A 153 -60.71 8.74 -51.64
CA VAL A 153 -60.59 7.73 -50.56
C VAL A 153 -59.31 7.98 -49.76
N LYS A 154 -59.44 8.04 -48.42
CA LYS A 154 -58.32 8.14 -47.48
C LYS A 154 -58.16 6.77 -46.79
N GLY A 155 -57.10 6.04 -47.13
CA GLY A 155 -56.92 4.66 -46.67
C GLY A 155 -58.01 3.73 -47.21
N LYS A 156 -59.06 3.48 -46.42
CA LYS A 156 -60.25 2.70 -46.80
C LYS A 156 -61.57 3.47 -46.66
N GLU A 157 -61.53 4.75 -46.26
CA GLU A 157 -62.73 5.55 -46.01
C GLU A 157 -62.96 6.62 -47.08
N LEU A 158 -64.21 6.85 -47.47
CA LEU A 158 -64.61 7.96 -48.32
C LEU A 158 -64.41 9.29 -47.59
N TRP A 159 -63.45 10.10 -48.04
CA TRP A 159 -63.17 11.42 -47.48
C TRP A 159 -63.96 12.52 -48.18
N GLY A 160 -64.22 12.36 -49.48
CA GLY A 160 -64.83 13.38 -50.32
C GLY A 160 -65.07 12.94 -51.76
N LEU A 161 -65.41 13.89 -52.63
CA LEU A 161 -65.58 13.70 -54.08
C LEU A 161 -64.76 14.74 -54.84
N LEU A 162 -64.15 14.32 -55.95
CA LEU A 162 -63.62 15.20 -56.99
C LEU A 162 -64.63 15.17 -58.15
N CYS A 163 -65.27 16.30 -58.41
CA CYS A 163 -66.31 16.44 -59.43
C CYS A 163 -65.80 17.32 -60.58
N VAL A 164 -65.93 16.84 -61.81
CA VAL A 164 -65.60 17.57 -63.05
C VAL A 164 -66.90 17.81 -63.80
N HIS A 165 -67.29 19.07 -63.96
CA HIS A 165 -68.55 19.46 -64.57
C HIS A 165 -68.33 20.07 -65.96
N GLN A 166 -69.17 19.68 -66.92
CA GLN A 166 -69.43 20.42 -68.14
C GLN A 166 -70.80 21.10 -67.99
N CYS A 167 -70.83 22.41 -68.11
CA CYS A 167 -72.01 23.27 -67.94
C CYS A 167 -72.50 23.81 -69.29
N SER A 168 -71.58 24.00 -70.24
CA SER A 168 -71.84 24.54 -71.58
C SER A 168 -72.62 23.57 -72.49
N ASN A 169 -72.35 22.26 -72.42
CA ASN A 169 -72.96 21.25 -73.27
C ASN A 169 -72.91 19.83 -72.67
N THR A 170 -73.65 18.90 -73.28
CA THR A 170 -73.53 17.46 -72.99
C THR A 170 -72.18 16.94 -73.50
N ARG A 171 -71.53 16.07 -72.71
CA ARG A 171 -70.16 15.58 -72.97
C ARG A 171 -70.07 14.08 -72.76
N ARG A 172 -69.67 13.34 -73.80
CA ARG A 172 -69.26 11.94 -73.63
C ARG A 172 -67.83 11.91 -73.10
N TRP A 173 -67.68 11.51 -71.84
CA TRP A 173 -66.38 11.26 -71.21
C TRP A 173 -65.67 10.08 -71.88
N LYS A 174 -64.38 10.26 -72.22
CA LYS A 174 -63.53 9.19 -72.75
C LYS A 174 -62.96 8.37 -71.60
N GLU A 175 -62.72 7.07 -71.81
CA GLU A 175 -62.16 6.22 -70.75
C GLU A 175 -60.80 6.71 -70.23
N SER A 176 -59.98 7.31 -71.10
CA SER A 176 -58.71 7.93 -70.71
C SER A 176 -58.85 9.20 -69.86
N GLU A 177 -59.96 9.93 -69.98
CA GLU A 177 -60.28 11.08 -69.10
C GLU A 177 -60.72 10.57 -67.73
N ILE A 178 -61.58 9.55 -67.72
CA ILE A 178 -62.06 8.89 -66.49
C ILE A 178 -60.88 8.32 -65.69
N GLU A 179 -59.96 7.62 -66.37
CA GLU A 179 -58.80 6.99 -65.74
C GLU A 179 -57.77 8.02 -65.23
N LEU A 180 -57.55 9.12 -65.96
CA LEU A 180 -56.69 10.21 -65.49
C LEU A 180 -57.22 10.83 -64.18
N VAL A 181 -58.54 11.10 -64.09
CA VAL A 181 -59.14 11.67 -62.86
C VAL A 181 -59.12 10.67 -61.71
N LYS A 182 -59.34 9.37 -61.95
CA LYS A 182 -59.12 8.31 -60.95
C LYS A 182 -57.71 8.34 -60.38
N GLN A 183 -56.69 8.41 -61.23
CA GLN A 183 -55.28 8.41 -60.80
C GLN A 183 -54.94 9.67 -59.99
N ILE A 184 -55.46 10.84 -60.38
CA ILE A 184 -55.30 12.09 -59.61
C ILE A 184 -56.01 11.96 -58.25
N ALA A 185 -57.24 11.46 -58.21
CA ALA A 185 -58.00 11.26 -56.96
C ALA A 185 -57.32 10.28 -55.99
N ALA A 186 -56.78 9.16 -56.50
CA ALA A 186 -56.05 8.18 -55.70
C ALA A 186 -54.78 8.80 -55.08
N ASN A 187 -54.01 9.57 -55.86
CA ASN A 187 -52.81 10.24 -55.35
C ASN A 187 -53.13 11.34 -54.32
N LEU A 188 -54.23 12.09 -54.50
CA LEU A 188 -54.74 13.02 -53.49
C LEU A 188 -55.15 12.29 -52.19
N GLY A 189 -55.76 11.11 -52.32
CA GLY A 189 -56.09 10.22 -51.20
C GLY A 189 -54.87 9.80 -50.37
N VAL A 190 -53.79 9.35 -51.03
CA VAL A 190 -52.51 9.03 -50.38
C VAL A 190 -51.89 10.27 -49.73
N ARG A 191 -51.92 11.43 -50.41
CA ARG A 191 -51.37 12.68 -49.86
C ARG A 191 -52.12 13.14 -48.61
N LEU A 192 -53.46 13.00 -48.58
CA LEU A 192 -54.29 13.29 -47.40
C LEU A 192 -53.89 12.46 -46.18
N GLN A 193 -53.55 11.19 -46.36
CA GLN A 193 -53.07 10.31 -45.29
C GLN A 193 -51.66 10.72 -44.81
N TYR A 194 -50.75 11.08 -45.71
CA TYR A 194 -49.37 11.42 -45.37
C TYR A 194 -49.23 12.77 -44.65
N THR A 195 -49.99 13.79 -45.05
CA THR A 195 -49.93 15.14 -44.43
C THR A 195 -50.33 15.11 -42.96
N GLU A 196 -51.34 14.32 -42.58
CA GLU A 196 -51.78 14.22 -41.18
C GLU A 196 -50.73 13.53 -40.28
N LEU A 197 -50.11 12.45 -40.77
CA LEU A 197 -49.01 11.77 -40.07
C LEU A 197 -47.81 12.70 -39.84
N LEU A 198 -47.44 13.53 -40.84
CA LEU A 198 -46.36 14.51 -40.70
C LEU A 198 -46.68 15.61 -39.67
N VAL A 199 -47.93 16.08 -39.61
CA VAL A 199 -48.36 17.07 -38.60
C VAL A 199 -48.29 16.49 -37.19
N GLN A 200 -48.73 15.24 -36.99
CA GLN A 200 -48.61 14.54 -35.71
C GLN A 200 -47.15 14.31 -35.31
N ALA A 201 -46.30 13.86 -36.25
CA ALA A 201 -44.87 13.64 -36.01
C ALA A 201 -44.14 14.94 -35.63
N ARG A 202 -44.38 16.05 -36.34
CA ARG A 202 -43.84 17.37 -35.98
C ARG A 202 -44.33 17.86 -34.62
N GLY A 203 -45.59 17.57 -34.27
CA GLY A 203 -46.13 17.86 -32.93
C GLY A 203 -45.35 17.14 -31.82
N LYS A 204 -45.18 15.82 -31.94
CA LYS A 204 -44.40 15.01 -30.98
C LYS A 204 -42.93 15.45 -30.89
N ALA A 205 -42.27 15.69 -32.02
CA ALA A 205 -40.87 16.14 -32.05
C ALA A 205 -40.69 17.51 -31.37
N LYS A 206 -41.64 18.45 -31.54
CA LYS A 206 -41.63 19.74 -30.85
C LYS A 206 -41.80 19.60 -29.34
N GLN A 207 -42.66 18.69 -28.88
CA GLN A 207 -42.86 18.38 -27.47
C GLN A 207 -41.60 17.73 -26.84
N GLN A 208 -40.99 16.75 -27.51
CA GLN A 208 -39.73 16.13 -27.06
C GLN A 208 -38.59 17.15 -26.97
N LYS A 209 -38.44 18.05 -27.95
CA LYS A 209 -37.40 19.10 -27.92
C LYS A 209 -37.59 20.10 -26.76
N ALA A 210 -38.84 20.40 -26.39
CA ALA A 210 -39.15 21.21 -25.21
C ALA A 210 -38.80 20.48 -23.91
N LEU A 211 -39.20 19.21 -23.78
CA LEU A 211 -38.89 18.36 -22.63
C LEU A 211 -37.38 18.22 -22.41
N ALA A 212 -36.63 17.89 -23.46
CA ALA A 212 -35.17 17.74 -23.40
C ALA A 212 -34.49 19.02 -22.89
N ARG A 213 -34.93 20.21 -23.34
CA ARG A 213 -34.40 21.49 -22.89
C ARG A 213 -34.58 21.73 -21.38
N VAL A 214 -35.71 21.29 -20.81
CA VAL A 214 -35.95 21.39 -19.36
C VAL A 214 -35.09 20.36 -18.61
N ILE A 215 -35.01 19.12 -19.08
CA ILE A 215 -34.17 18.07 -18.47
C ILE A 215 -32.69 18.46 -18.43
N THR A 216 -32.13 19.01 -19.52
CA THR A 216 -30.72 19.46 -19.53
C THR A 216 -30.46 20.54 -18.48
N ARG A 217 -31.45 21.41 -18.19
CA ARG A 217 -31.34 22.45 -17.17
C ARG A 217 -31.60 21.96 -15.75
N ILE A 218 -32.38 20.89 -15.56
CA ILE A 218 -32.52 20.18 -14.28
C ILE A 218 -31.20 19.49 -13.92
N ARG A 219 -30.45 18.97 -14.90
CA ARG A 219 -29.20 18.23 -14.70
C ARG A 219 -27.92 19.08 -14.62
N ALA A 220 -28.01 20.40 -14.71
CA ALA A 220 -26.84 21.29 -14.76
C ALA A 220 -26.40 21.85 -13.39
N PRO A 221 -27.29 22.26 -12.47
CA PRO A 221 -26.92 22.70 -11.13
C PRO A 221 -26.74 21.51 -10.17
N LEU A 222 -25.92 21.68 -9.14
CA LEU A 222 -25.79 20.77 -7.99
C LEU A 222 -26.69 21.18 -6.79
N ASP A 223 -27.44 22.27 -6.92
CA ASP A 223 -28.29 22.85 -5.87
C ASP A 223 -29.78 22.67 -6.17
N LEU A 224 -30.53 22.18 -5.19
CA LEU A 224 -31.98 21.95 -5.27
C LEU A 224 -32.77 23.24 -5.42
N GLU A 225 -32.40 24.36 -4.77
CA GLU A 225 -33.15 25.61 -4.89
C GLU A 225 -33.10 26.12 -6.35
N THR A 226 -31.90 26.11 -6.93
CA THR A 226 -31.65 26.49 -8.33
C THR A 226 -32.38 25.56 -9.31
N ILE A 227 -32.38 24.24 -9.07
CA ILE A 227 -33.10 23.26 -9.89
C ILE A 227 -34.61 23.54 -9.86
N PHE A 228 -35.20 23.69 -8.68
CA PHE A 228 -36.64 23.93 -8.55
C PHE A 228 -37.04 25.27 -9.14
N LYS A 229 -36.33 26.35 -8.82
CA LYS A 229 -36.58 27.71 -9.34
C LYS A 229 -36.53 27.74 -10.87
N THR A 230 -35.51 27.11 -11.47
CA THR A 230 -35.38 27.02 -12.93
C THR A 230 -36.54 26.23 -13.55
N THR A 231 -36.99 25.17 -12.87
CA THR A 231 -38.04 24.29 -13.37
C THR A 231 -39.42 24.94 -13.31
N VAL A 232 -39.80 25.59 -12.20
CA VAL A 232 -41.10 26.27 -12.09
C VAL A 232 -41.25 27.36 -13.16
N THR A 233 -40.19 28.14 -13.41
CA THR A 233 -40.19 29.19 -14.44
C THR A 233 -40.34 28.66 -15.86
N GLU A 234 -39.57 27.65 -16.26
CA GLU A 234 -39.67 27.09 -17.61
C GLU A 234 -40.98 26.33 -17.82
N VAL A 235 -41.49 25.60 -16.81
CA VAL A 235 -42.78 24.90 -16.89
C VAL A 235 -43.95 25.89 -17.02
N ARG A 236 -43.98 26.98 -16.23
CA ARG A 236 -45.00 28.03 -16.35
C ARG A 236 -45.00 28.64 -17.75
N ARG A 237 -43.81 29.00 -18.25
CA ARG A 237 -43.62 29.60 -19.58
C ARG A 237 -44.06 28.67 -20.71
N LEU A 238 -43.74 27.38 -20.63
CA LEU A 238 -44.05 26.39 -21.69
C LEU A 238 -45.55 26.06 -21.74
N LEU A 239 -46.19 25.86 -20.59
CA LEU A 239 -47.61 25.51 -20.52
C LEU A 239 -48.55 26.73 -20.53
N LYS A 240 -48.01 27.95 -20.42
CA LYS A 240 -48.76 29.20 -20.25
C LYS A 240 -49.77 29.06 -19.10
N ALA A 241 -49.28 28.62 -17.94
CA ALA A 241 -50.04 28.53 -16.70
C ALA A 241 -49.92 29.85 -15.92
N ASP A 242 -50.82 30.10 -14.97
CA ASP A 242 -50.81 31.33 -14.18
C ASP A 242 -49.84 31.21 -12.99
N ARG A 243 -49.73 30.02 -12.39
CA ARG A 243 -48.76 29.70 -11.34
C ARG A 243 -48.20 28.29 -11.53
N VAL A 244 -46.91 28.10 -11.24
CA VAL A 244 -46.30 26.79 -11.04
C VAL A 244 -45.52 26.82 -9.74
N GLY A 245 -45.68 25.81 -8.88
CA GLY A 245 -44.99 25.71 -7.60
C GLY A 245 -44.58 24.28 -7.27
N VAL A 246 -43.52 24.16 -6.47
CA VAL A 246 -43.09 22.93 -5.83
C VAL A 246 -43.46 23.00 -4.36
N PHE A 247 -44.29 22.06 -3.93
CA PHE A 247 -44.73 21.88 -2.55
C PHE A 247 -43.93 20.74 -1.91
N ARG A 248 -43.40 20.94 -0.71
CA ARG A 248 -42.65 19.93 0.06
C ARG A 248 -43.47 19.49 1.26
N PHE A 249 -43.50 18.18 1.53
CA PHE A 249 -44.07 17.64 2.77
C PHE A 249 -43.02 17.56 3.87
N TYR A 250 -43.45 17.73 5.12
CA TYR A 250 -42.66 17.46 6.31
C TYR A 250 -43.27 16.26 7.06
N PRO A 251 -42.68 15.04 6.96
CA PRO A 251 -43.27 13.81 7.50
C PRO A 251 -43.53 13.84 9.02
N GLU A 252 -42.79 14.68 9.75
CA GLU A 252 -42.90 14.90 11.20
C GLU A 252 -44.24 15.55 11.62
N PHE A 253 -45.01 16.11 10.68
CA PHE A 253 -46.18 16.95 10.94
C PHE A 253 -47.42 16.52 10.13
N ASP A 254 -47.76 15.23 10.10
CA ASP A 254 -49.00 14.66 9.49
C ASP A 254 -49.41 15.27 8.12
N TRP A 255 -48.47 15.24 7.15
CA TRP A 255 -48.63 15.78 5.79
C TRP A 255 -48.72 17.30 5.65
N GLU A 256 -48.40 18.06 6.69
CA GLU A 256 -48.15 19.50 6.56
C GLU A 256 -46.97 19.79 5.62
N GLY A 257 -46.98 20.97 5.00
CA GLY A 257 -45.98 21.36 4.02
C GLY A 257 -46.04 22.83 3.61
N GLU A 258 -45.11 23.21 2.74
CA GLU A 258 -45.00 24.57 2.21
C GLU A 258 -44.54 24.60 0.75
N PHE A 259 -44.81 25.73 0.07
CA PHE A 259 -44.24 26.01 -1.25
C PHE A 259 -42.81 26.52 -1.12
N ILE A 260 -41.85 25.65 -1.41
CA ILE A 260 -40.41 25.95 -1.38
C ILE A 260 -39.93 26.73 -2.61
N SER A 261 -40.62 26.58 -3.74
CA SER A 261 -40.29 27.27 -4.99
C SER A 261 -41.54 27.54 -5.82
N GLU A 262 -41.62 28.70 -6.46
CA GLU A 262 -42.78 29.18 -7.21
C GLU A 262 -42.36 30.14 -8.32
N ASP A 263 -43.06 30.10 -9.45
CA ASP A 263 -43.14 31.18 -10.41
C ASP A 263 -44.63 31.47 -10.71
N VAL A 264 -45.00 32.74 -10.74
CA VAL A 264 -46.39 33.22 -10.79
C VAL A 264 -46.50 34.38 -11.77
N ALA A 265 -47.65 34.50 -12.45
CA ALA A 265 -47.94 35.59 -13.36
C ALA A 265 -48.35 36.85 -12.60
N ASP A 266 -48.06 38.01 -13.18
CA ASP A 266 -48.40 39.31 -12.60
C ASP A 266 -49.92 39.41 -12.32
N GLY A 267 -50.28 39.84 -11.12
CA GLY A 267 -51.67 40.00 -10.68
C GLY A 267 -52.23 38.90 -9.78
N TRP A 268 -51.45 37.86 -9.43
CA TRP A 268 -51.86 36.81 -8.48
C TRP A 268 -50.99 36.81 -7.22
N ASN A 269 -51.58 36.42 -6.08
CA ASN A 269 -50.84 36.33 -4.83
C ASN A 269 -49.76 35.23 -4.87
N SER A 270 -48.62 35.47 -4.24
CA SER A 270 -47.57 34.46 -4.03
C SER A 270 -48.04 33.40 -3.02
N ALA A 271 -47.73 32.13 -3.27
CA ALA A 271 -47.93 31.02 -2.33
C ALA A 271 -46.66 30.67 -1.54
N LYS A 272 -45.47 31.16 -1.95
CA LYS A 272 -44.18 30.91 -1.30
C LYS A 272 -44.22 31.32 0.19
N ALA A 273 -43.68 30.45 1.05
CA ALA A 273 -43.68 30.57 2.53
C ALA A 273 -45.07 30.58 3.22
N ALA A 274 -46.17 30.31 2.51
CA ALA A 274 -47.44 30.01 3.15
C ALA A 274 -47.44 28.55 3.65
N LYS A 275 -47.45 28.34 4.98
CA LYS A 275 -47.70 27.02 5.57
C LYS A 275 -49.12 26.57 5.23
N VAL A 276 -49.25 25.38 4.63
CA VAL A 276 -50.55 24.81 4.24
C VAL A 276 -50.87 23.63 5.14
N TYR A 277 -51.81 23.87 6.05
CA TYR A 277 -52.39 22.88 6.94
C TYR A 277 -53.56 22.17 6.23
N ASP A 278 -53.26 21.20 5.36
CA ASP A 278 -54.30 20.42 4.66
C ASP A 278 -54.68 19.15 5.45
N HIS A 279 -55.48 19.34 6.50
CA HIS A 279 -56.05 18.27 7.31
C HIS A 279 -57.00 17.32 6.53
N CYS A 280 -57.23 17.61 5.24
CA CYS A 280 -58.07 16.84 4.32
C CYS A 280 -57.26 16.04 3.28
N PHE A 281 -55.94 16.24 3.21
CA PHE A 281 -55.03 15.55 2.28
C PHE A 281 -54.82 14.07 2.63
N SER A 282 -54.53 13.79 3.91
CA SER A 282 -54.07 12.48 4.41
C SER A 282 -55.08 11.34 4.18
N LYS A 283 -56.38 11.64 4.28
CA LYS A 283 -57.46 10.62 4.24
C LYS A 283 -57.86 10.13 2.83
N ARG A 284 -57.44 10.79 1.74
CA ARG A 284 -57.93 10.45 0.38
C ARG A 284 -56.93 10.60 -0.76
N PHE A 285 -55.99 11.55 -0.68
CA PHE A 285 -55.10 11.86 -1.81
C PHE A 285 -53.66 11.38 -1.62
N ALA A 286 -53.13 11.33 -0.40
CA ALA A 286 -51.78 10.83 -0.11
C ALA A 286 -51.51 9.45 -0.74
N ALA A 287 -52.42 8.49 -0.57
CA ALA A 287 -52.29 7.14 -1.15
C ALA A 287 -52.31 7.10 -2.69
N LEU A 288 -53.03 8.03 -3.34
CA LEU A 288 -53.06 8.13 -4.80
C LEU A 288 -51.75 8.71 -5.36
N TYR A 289 -51.17 9.69 -4.66
CA TYR A 289 -49.91 10.30 -5.06
C TYR A 289 -48.69 9.37 -4.81
N HIS A 290 -48.73 8.50 -3.78
CA HIS A 290 -47.74 7.42 -3.62
C HIS A 290 -47.74 6.42 -4.79
N GLN A 291 -48.89 6.21 -5.43
CA GLN A 291 -49.00 5.37 -6.64
C GLN A 291 -48.53 6.09 -7.92
N GLY A 292 -47.91 7.27 -7.81
CA GLY A 292 -47.43 8.04 -8.96
C GLY A 292 -48.54 8.72 -9.78
N ARG A 293 -49.79 8.74 -9.28
CA ARG A 293 -50.95 9.21 -10.05
C ARG A 293 -50.97 10.74 -10.14
N VAL A 294 -50.89 11.26 -11.36
CA VAL A 294 -51.13 12.69 -11.65
C VAL A 294 -52.63 12.98 -11.59
N ASN A 295 -53.01 14.07 -10.93
CA ASN A 295 -54.39 14.56 -10.85
C ASN A 295 -54.56 15.82 -11.70
N ALA A 296 -55.65 15.90 -12.46
CA ALA A 296 -55.94 17.03 -13.36
C ALA A 296 -57.41 17.46 -13.20
N ILE A 297 -57.60 18.74 -12.86
CA ILE A 297 -58.87 19.35 -12.46
C ILE A 297 -59.15 20.52 -13.41
N ALA A 298 -60.26 20.44 -14.15
CA ALA A 298 -60.64 21.45 -15.14
C ALA A 298 -61.35 22.68 -14.55
N ASP A 299 -62.20 22.48 -13.52
CA ASP A 299 -62.74 23.52 -12.65
C ASP A 299 -62.92 22.95 -11.24
N ILE A 300 -62.44 23.65 -10.21
CA ILE A 300 -62.51 23.18 -8.81
C ILE A 300 -63.95 23.04 -8.31
N TYR A 301 -64.88 23.86 -8.82
CA TYR A 301 -66.29 23.87 -8.43
C TYR A 301 -67.14 22.77 -9.10
N GLN A 302 -66.58 22.05 -10.09
CA GLN A 302 -67.28 20.98 -10.81
C GLN A 302 -66.83 19.58 -10.38
N GLY A 303 -65.80 19.48 -9.54
CA GLY A 303 -65.28 18.20 -9.04
C GLY A 303 -65.91 17.77 -7.72
N GLN A 304 -65.94 16.45 -7.47
CA GLN A 304 -66.41 15.85 -6.22
C GLN A 304 -65.34 15.95 -5.10
N PHE A 305 -64.92 17.17 -4.78
CA PHE A 305 -63.99 17.49 -3.70
C PHE A 305 -64.74 17.80 -2.41
N SER A 306 -64.05 17.77 -1.27
CA SER A 306 -64.59 18.25 0.00
C SER A 306 -64.52 19.78 0.06
N ASP A 307 -65.47 20.41 0.73
CA ASP A 307 -65.51 21.88 0.90
C ASP A 307 -64.22 22.42 1.53
N CYS A 308 -63.64 21.66 2.48
CA CYS A 308 -62.31 21.88 3.05
C CYS A 308 -61.20 22.04 1.99
N TYR A 309 -61.15 21.14 1.00
CA TYR A 309 -60.12 21.16 -0.04
C TYR A 309 -60.35 22.29 -1.04
N ILE A 310 -61.61 22.62 -1.32
CA ILE A 310 -61.98 23.77 -2.17
C ILE A 310 -61.54 25.08 -1.50
N GLN A 311 -61.80 25.28 -0.20
CA GLN A 311 -61.39 26.48 0.55
C GLN A 311 -59.88 26.73 0.52
N ILE A 312 -59.06 25.66 0.58
CA ILE A 312 -57.60 25.77 0.46
C ILE A 312 -57.20 26.24 -0.95
N LEU A 313 -57.81 25.69 -2.00
CA LEU A 313 -57.55 26.10 -3.38
C LEU A 313 -58.05 27.53 -3.68
N GLU A 314 -59.18 27.94 -3.10
CA GLU A 314 -59.72 29.31 -3.19
C GLU A 314 -58.82 30.35 -2.52
N LYS A 315 -58.24 30.04 -1.34
CA LYS A 315 -57.23 30.89 -0.69
C LYS A 315 -56.04 31.20 -1.61
N PHE A 316 -55.70 30.26 -2.49
CA PHE A 316 -54.67 30.40 -3.52
C PHE A 316 -55.20 30.87 -4.88
N GLN A 317 -56.48 31.26 -4.99
CA GLN A 317 -57.14 31.74 -6.21
C GLN A 317 -57.13 30.75 -7.39
N VAL A 318 -57.04 29.44 -7.11
CA VAL A 318 -56.96 28.40 -8.14
C VAL A 318 -58.35 28.15 -8.75
N ARG A 319 -58.42 28.07 -10.09
CA ARG A 319 -59.65 27.66 -10.82
C ARG A 319 -59.51 26.29 -11.47
N ALA A 320 -58.34 25.99 -12.04
CA ALA A 320 -58.00 24.69 -12.59
C ALA A 320 -56.58 24.28 -12.15
N SER A 321 -56.31 22.98 -12.01
CA SER A 321 -55.04 22.50 -11.46
C SER A 321 -54.56 21.20 -12.11
N VAL A 322 -53.25 21.04 -12.28
CA VAL A 322 -52.59 19.74 -12.48
C VAL A 322 -51.56 19.56 -11.38
N ILE A 323 -51.63 18.42 -10.69
CA ILE A 323 -50.76 18.08 -9.56
C ILE A 323 -50.09 16.73 -9.87
N ALA A 324 -48.76 16.71 -9.90
CA ALA A 324 -47.97 15.50 -10.08
C ALA A 324 -47.09 15.23 -8.85
N PRO A 325 -46.93 13.97 -8.42
CA PRO A 325 -46.09 13.63 -7.26
C PRO A 325 -44.60 13.73 -7.58
N LEU A 326 -43.84 14.28 -6.64
CA LEU A 326 -42.38 14.22 -6.60
C LEU A 326 -41.99 13.08 -5.66
N LEU A 327 -41.45 12.01 -6.23
CA LEU A 327 -41.02 10.82 -5.50
C LEU A 327 -39.51 10.83 -5.32
N ASN A 328 -39.03 10.54 -4.11
CA ASN A 328 -37.63 10.24 -3.85
C ASN A 328 -37.52 8.73 -3.61
N GLY A 329 -36.98 7.99 -4.58
CA GLY A 329 -37.06 6.52 -4.60
C GLY A 329 -38.52 6.03 -4.64
N LYS A 330 -39.05 5.61 -3.49
CA LYS A 330 -40.45 5.16 -3.31
C LYS A 330 -41.31 6.11 -2.49
N ASP A 331 -40.71 7.11 -1.83
CA ASP A 331 -41.38 7.95 -0.84
C ASP A 331 -41.88 9.26 -1.46
N LEU A 332 -43.07 9.70 -1.05
CA LEU A 332 -43.67 10.95 -1.54
C LEU A 332 -43.03 12.16 -0.86
N TRP A 333 -42.03 12.75 -1.50
CA TRP A 333 -41.27 13.90 -1.01
C TRP A 333 -42.05 15.22 -1.15
N GLY A 334 -42.85 15.35 -2.22
CA GLY A 334 -43.58 16.59 -2.50
C GLY A 334 -44.52 16.50 -3.70
N LEU A 335 -44.99 17.67 -4.16
CA LEU A 335 -45.87 17.81 -5.32
C LEU A 335 -45.36 18.92 -6.26
N LEU A 336 -45.46 18.69 -7.56
CA LEU A 336 -45.38 19.72 -8.59
C LEU A 336 -46.80 20.18 -8.94
N CYS A 337 -47.13 21.41 -8.60
CA CYS A 337 -48.47 21.99 -8.72
C CYS A 337 -48.49 23.04 -9.83
N ILE A 338 -49.41 22.90 -10.78
CA ILE A 338 -49.57 23.79 -11.94
C ILE A 338 -51.00 24.32 -11.94
N HIS A 339 -51.16 25.62 -11.73
CA HIS A 339 -52.46 26.25 -11.53
C HIS A 339 -52.82 27.24 -12.65
N GLN A 340 -54.09 27.19 -13.06
CA GLN A 340 -54.76 28.26 -13.77
C GLN A 340 -55.66 28.97 -12.76
N CYS A 341 -55.45 30.26 -12.56
CA CYS A 341 -56.18 31.10 -11.61
C CYS A 341 -57.22 31.98 -12.32
N SER A 342 -56.94 32.38 -13.56
CA SER A 342 -57.78 33.25 -14.39
C SER A 342 -59.10 32.62 -14.85
N ARG A 343 -59.16 31.30 -15.05
CA ARG A 343 -60.33 30.61 -15.63
C ARG A 343 -60.26 29.08 -15.52
N PRO A 344 -61.39 28.37 -15.68
CA PRO A 344 -61.40 26.93 -15.96
C PRO A 344 -60.57 26.56 -17.20
N ARG A 345 -59.95 25.38 -17.18
CA ARG A 345 -59.04 24.90 -18.23
C ARG A 345 -59.15 23.39 -18.40
N ASP A 346 -59.64 22.95 -19.56
CA ASP A 346 -59.53 21.56 -19.99
C ASP A 346 -58.06 21.22 -20.31
N TRP A 347 -57.40 20.53 -19.39
CA TRP A 347 -56.03 20.09 -19.54
C TRP A 347 -55.91 19.00 -20.61
N LYS A 348 -55.05 19.24 -21.60
CA LYS A 348 -54.81 18.27 -22.67
C LYS A 348 -54.00 17.11 -22.13
N ARG A 349 -54.27 15.90 -22.63
CA ARG A 349 -53.51 14.68 -22.29
C ARG A 349 -51.98 14.87 -22.42
N SER A 350 -51.53 15.60 -23.45
CA SER A 350 -50.12 15.93 -23.65
C SER A 350 -49.52 16.85 -22.57
N GLU A 351 -50.32 17.70 -21.93
CA GLU A 351 -49.89 18.59 -20.84
C GLU A 351 -49.77 17.80 -19.52
N ILE A 352 -50.69 16.86 -19.28
CA ILE A 352 -50.66 15.94 -18.13
C ILE A 352 -49.45 15.00 -18.25
N GLU A 353 -49.24 14.38 -19.41
CA GLU A 353 -48.09 13.50 -19.69
C GLU A 353 -46.75 14.26 -19.58
N PHE A 354 -46.67 15.52 -20.06
CA PHE A 354 -45.49 16.37 -19.90
C PHE A 354 -45.20 16.68 -18.42
N THR A 355 -46.22 17.04 -17.65
CA THR A 355 -46.07 17.34 -16.21
C THR A 355 -45.59 16.12 -15.42
N SER A 356 -46.13 14.93 -15.73
CA SER A 356 -45.69 13.66 -15.16
C SER A 356 -44.19 13.39 -15.41
N GLN A 357 -43.71 13.63 -16.62
CA GLN A 357 -42.31 13.40 -16.99
C GLN A 357 -41.36 14.38 -16.29
N ILE A 358 -41.73 15.66 -16.15
CA ILE A 358 -40.95 16.63 -15.38
C ILE A 358 -40.89 16.23 -13.90
N ALA A 359 -42.02 15.84 -13.30
CA ALA A 359 -42.06 15.41 -11.91
C ALA A 359 -41.17 14.17 -11.64
N GLN A 360 -41.18 13.18 -12.54
CA GLN A 360 -40.28 12.02 -12.47
C GLN A 360 -38.81 12.41 -12.57
N HIS A 361 -38.44 13.31 -13.48
CA HIS A 361 -37.05 13.76 -13.62
C HIS A 361 -36.56 14.61 -12.44
N LEU A 362 -37.44 15.39 -11.81
CA LEU A 362 -37.14 16.08 -10.55
C LEU A 362 -36.92 15.09 -9.40
N GLY A 363 -37.71 14.00 -9.32
CA GLY A 363 -37.53 12.94 -8.31
C GLY A 363 -36.16 12.25 -8.40
N VAL A 364 -35.71 11.94 -9.62
CA VAL A 364 -34.35 11.38 -9.84
C VAL A 364 -33.26 12.38 -9.49
N ALA A 365 -33.45 13.68 -9.78
CA ALA A 365 -32.49 14.72 -9.41
C ALA A 365 -32.39 14.90 -7.88
N LEU A 366 -33.53 14.85 -7.17
CA LEU A 366 -33.58 14.86 -5.71
C LEU A 366 -32.77 13.73 -5.09
N GLN A 367 -33.02 12.49 -5.51
CA GLN A 367 -32.31 11.31 -5.02
C GLN A 367 -30.79 11.43 -5.21
N HIS A 368 -30.35 11.90 -6.39
CA HIS A 368 -28.94 12.06 -6.69
C HIS A 368 -28.26 13.14 -5.82
N THR A 369 -28.91 14.29 -5.60
CA THR A 369 -28.35 15.36 -4.76
C THR A 369 -28.31 14.98 -3.28
N GLU A 370 -29.31 14.27 -2.77
CA GLU A 370 -29.28 13.76 -1.38
C GLU A 370 -28.15 12.74 -1.20
N SER A 371 -28.00 11.76 -2.11
CA SER A 371 -26.89 10.79 -2.05
C SER A 371 -25.51 11.45 -2.17
N LEU A 372 -25.34 12.45 -3.02
CA LEU A 372 -24.08 13.22 -3.11
C LEU A 372 -23.79 14.02 -1.83
N THR A 373 -24.84 14.56 -1.19
CA THR A 373 -24.70 15.33 0.06
C THR A 373 -24.31 14.40 1.21
N GLN A 374 -24.91 13.21 1.30
CA GLN A 374 -24.54 12.16 2.27
C GLN A 374 -23.11 11.68 2.06
N ALA A 375 -22.74 11.31 0.82
CA ALA A 375 -21.38 10.85 0.50
C ALA A 375 -20.32 11.92 0.80
N ARG A 376 -20.63 13.20 0.54
CA ARG A 376 -19.74 14.32 0.89
C ARG A 376 -19.60 14.50 2.41
N SER A 377 -20.70 14.40 3.16
CA SER A 377 -20.67 14.47 4.63
C SER A 377 -19.84 13.34 5.23
N GLN A 378 -19.99 12.11 4.71
CA GLN A 378 -19.17 10.96 5.10
C GLN A 378 -17.68 11.16 4.76
N ALA A 379 -17.36 11.70 3.58
CA ALA A 379 -15.99 11.99 3.19
C ALA A 379 -15.36 13.11 4.06
N GLU A 380 -16.13 14.13 4.46
CA GLU A 380 -15.68 15.17 5.38
C GLU A 380 -15.48 14.61 6.81
N GLN A 381 -16.35 13.71 7.29
CA GLN A 381 -16.16 12.98 8.56
C GLN A 381 -14.93 12.08 8.54
N GLN A 382 -14.73 11.27 7.49
CA GLN A 382 -13.53 10.43 7.32
C GLN A 382 -12.25 11.27 7.26
N LYS A 383 -12.28 12.44 6.61
CA LYS A 383 -11.14 13.36 6.56
C LYS A 383 -10.84 13.97 7.93
N ALA A 384 -11.86 14.34 8.71
CA ALA A 384 -11.69 14.81 10.08
C ALA A 384 -11.05 13.73 10.97
N LEU A 385 -11.63 12.52 10.96
CA LEU A 385 -11.11 11.33 11.65
C LEU A 385 -9.65 11.04 11.30
N ALA A 386 -9.30 10.97 10.00
CA ALA A 386 -7.93 10.74 9.56
C ALA A 386 -6.96 11.82 10.08
N GLY A 387 -7.42 13.07 10.20
CA GLY A 387 -6.65 14.17 10.80
C GLY A 387 -6.38 13.97 12.29
N VAL A 388 -7.38 13.52 13.07
CA VAL A 388 -7.22 13.20 14.50
C VAL A 388 -6.21 12.05 14.66
N ILE A 389 -6.39 10.96 13.89
CA ILE A 389 -5.53 9.77 13.95
C ILE A 389 -4.08 10.11 13.58
N ALA A 390 -3.86 10.97 12.58
CA ALA A 390 -2.52 11.42 12.21
C ALA A 390 -1.83 12.11 13.39
N ARG A 391 -2.51 13.04 14.09
CA ARG A 391 -1.93 13.74 15.25
C ARG A 391 -1.70 12.83 16.46
N ILE A 392 -2.57 11.84 16.68
CA ILE A 392 -2.35 10.78 17.69
C ILE A 392 -1.06 9.99 17.39
N ARG A 393 -0.74 9.74 16.12
CA ARG A 393 0.45 8.99 15.68
C ARG A 393 1.71 9.85 15.50
N GLU A 394 1.58 11.18 15.38
CA GLU A 394 2.71 12.11 15.27
C GLU A 394 3.38 12.39 16.62
N SER A 395 2.61 12.40 17.71
CA SER A 395 3.15 12.52 19.06
C SER A 395 3.63 11.17 19.60
N LEU A 396 4.80 11.16 20.24
CA LEU A 396 5.29 10.04 21.05
C LEU A 396 5.19 10.32 22.56
N ASP A 397 4.61 11.47 22.93
CA ASP A 397 4.30 11.84 24.31
C ASP A 397 2.83 11.54 24.63
N LEU A 398 2.62 10.74 25.68
CA LEU A 398 1.29 10.29 26.11
C LEU A 398 0.43 11.43 26.63
N GLU A 399 1.01 12.41 27.35
CA GLU A 399 0.23 13.55 27.86
C GLU A 399 -0.33 14.38 26.70
N THR A 400 0.49 14.66 25.69
CA THR A 400 0.08 15.32 24.44
C THR A 400 -0.94 14.49 23.65
N ILE A 401 -0.81 13.15 23.60
CA ILE A 401 -1.81 12.29 22.94
C ILE A 401 -3.17 12.39 23.64
N PHE A 402 -3.23 12.21 24.97
CA PHE A 402 -4.49 12.29 25.73
C PHE A 402 -5.13 13.68 25.60
N LYS A 403 -4.32 14.73 25.69
CA LYS A 403 -4.73 16.12 25.54
C LYS A 403 -5.36 16.40 24.19
N THR A 404 -4.62 16.17 23.11
CA THR A 404 -5.09 16.41 21.74
C THR A 404 -6.34 15.59 21.45
N THR A 405 -6.37 14.32 21.88
CA THR A 405 -7.53 13.45 21.63
C THR A 405 -8.78 13.92 22.38
N ALA A 406 -8.68 14.22 23.67
CA ALA A 406 -9.84 14.67 24.45
C ALA A 406 -10.42 15.98 23.89
N THR A 407 -9.56 16.95 23.57
CA THR A 407 -9.99 18.23 22.99
C THR A 407 -10.64 18.06 21.62
N GLU A 408 -10.05 17.29 20.71
CA GLU A 408 -10.59 17.13 19.36
C GLU A 408 -11.87 16.29 19.32
N VAL A 409 -11.95 15.20 20.09
CA VAL A 409 -13.17 14.40 20.22
C VAL A 409 -14.30 15.24 20.79
N ARG A 410 -14.03 16.10 21.79
CA ARG A 410 -15.06 16.99 22.37
C ARG A 410 -15.58 17.99 21.34
N GLN A 411 -14.67 18.63 20.59
CA GLN A 411 -15.03 19.60 19.55
C GLN A 411 -15.81 18.98 18.39
N LEU A 412 -15.39 17.80 17.91
CA LEU A 412 -16.02 17.11 16.78
C LEU A 412 -17.40 16.56 17.14
N LEU A 413 -17.54 15.90 18.29
CA LEU A 413 -18.83 15.36 18.75
C LEU A 413 -19.72 16.41 19.44
N LYS A 414 -19.23 17.63 19.66
CA LYS A 414 -19.91 18.69 20.42
C LYS A 414 -20.40 18.20 21.79
N ALA A 415 -19.57 17.41 22.46
CA ALA A 415 -19.85 16.86 23.78
C ALA A 415 -19.55 17.89 24.88
N ASP A 416 -20.12 17.70 26.07
CA ASP A 416 -19.89 18.61 27.22
C ASP A 416 -18.53 18.34 27.88
N ARG A 417 -18.14 17.06 27.95
CA ARG A 417 -16.86 16.57 28.51
C ARG A 417 -16.36 15.36 27.73
N VAL A 418 -15.04 15.26 27.54
CA VAL A 418 -14.34 14.03 27.16
C VAL A 418 -13.22 13.79 28.17
N GLY A 419 -13.14 12.58 28.73
CA GLY A 419 -12.12 12.21 29.70
C GLY A 419 -11.48 10.86 29.39
N VAL A 420 -10.20 10.73 29.73
CA VAL A 420 -9.45 9.47 29.70
C VAL A 420 -9.37 8.95 31.12
N PHE A 421 -9.99 7.80 31.37
CA PHE A 421 -9.94 7.08 32.64
C PHE A 421 -8.89 5.97 32.54
N ARG A 422 -8.06 5.82 33.57
CA ARG A 422 -7.03 4.78 33.66
C ARG A 422 -7.33 3.87 34.85
N PHE A 423 -7.25 2.56 34.65
CA PHE A 423 -7.33 1.59 35.74
C PHE A 423 -5.99 1.51 36.51
N ASP A 424 -6.07 1.34 37.81
CA ASP A 424 -4.91 1.11 38.68
C ASP A 424 -4.53 -0.38 38.65
N PRO A 425 -3.28 -0.75 38.32
CA PRO A 425 -2.87 -2.16 38.30
C PRO A 425 -2.89 -2.86 39.66
N GLU A 426 -2.87 -2.12 40.78
CA GLU A 426 -2.80 -2.69 42.13
C GLU A 426 -4.18 -2.93 42.76
N PHE A 427 -5.26 -2.37 42.20
CA PHE A 427 -6.59 -2.38 42.79
C PHE A 427 -7.66 -2.83 41.78
N ASP A 428 -8.47 -3.81 42.16
CA ASP A 428 -9.37 -4.55 41.26
C ASP A 428 -10.47 -3.63 40.67
N TRP A 429 -10.25 -3.16 39.44
CA TRP A 429 -11.10 -2.23 38.68
C TRP A 429 -11.22 -0.79 39.22
N GLU A 430 -10.39 -0.39 40.18
CA GLU A 430 -10.31 1.02 40.61
C GLU A 430 -9.52 1.87 39.60
N GLY A 431 -9.70 3.19 39.64
CA GLY A 431 -9.00 4.08 38.72
C GLY A 431 -9.27 5.57 38.90
N GLU A 432 -8.67 6.37 38.02
CA GLU A 432 -8.77 7.83 38.02
C GLU A 432 -8.82 8.43 36.60
N PHE A 433 -9.41 9.62 36.49
CA PHE A 433 -9.34 10.43 35.28
C PHE A 433 -7.98 11.12 35.20
N ILE A 434 -7.12 10.62 34.31
CA ILE A 434 -5.78 11.14 34.06
C ILE A 434 -5.77 12.35 33.13
N TYR A 435 -6.80 12.51 32.30
CA TYR A 435 -6.98 13.68 31.44
C TYR A 435 -8.47 13.98 31.19
N GLU A 436 -8.81 15.25 31.02
CA GLU A 436 -10.14 15.75 30.69
C GLU A 436 -10.07 17.00 29.80
N ASP A 437 -10.94 17.11 28.80
CA ASP A 437 -11.37 18.39 28.25
C ASP A 437 -12.87 18.58 28.54
N VAL A 438 -13.26 19.77 29.00
CA VAL A 438 -14.59 20.04 29.54
C VAL A 438 -15.03 21.49 29.25
N GLY A 439 -16.33 21.70 29.05
CA GLY A 439 -16.89 23.04 28.90
C GLY A 439 -16.86 23.84 30.21
N GLU A 440 -16.63 25.15 30.13
CA GLU A 440 -16.50 26.08 31.27
C GLU A 440 -17.69 26.08 32.26
N SER A 441 -18.82 25.48 31.88
CA SER A 441 -20.04 25.39 32.70
C SER A 441 -20.15 24.14 33.59
N TRP A 442 -19.15 23.24 33.56
CA TRP A 442 -19.20 21.94 34.25
C TRP A 442 -17.99 21.76 35.16
N ASN A 443 -18.18 21.04 36.27
CA ASN A 443 -17.08 20.73 37.19
C ASN A 443 -16.08 19.76 36.54
N SER A 444 -14.77 19.98 36.74
CA SER A 444 -13.74 19.04 36.32
C SER A 444 -13.75 17.77 37.19
N VAL A 445 -13.38 16.63 36.60
CA VAL A 445 -13.27 15.31 37.24
C VAL A 445 -11.82 14.82 37.38
N VAL A 446 -10.84 15.55 36.85
CA VAL A 446 -9.41 15.25 37.04
C VAL A 446 -9.05 15.24 38.53
N ALA A 447 -8.23 14.27 38.94
CA ALA A 447 -7.86 13.98 40.33
C ALA A 447 -9.00 13.53 41.27
N ALA A 448 -10.20 13.22 40.75
CA ALA A 448 -11.19 12.45 41.50
C ALA A 448 -10.89 10.95 41.39
N LYS A 449 -10.34 10.34 42.46
CA LYS A 449 -10.32 8.86 42.57
C LYS A 449 -11.75 8.32 42.59
N VAL A 450 -12.07 7.43 41.67
CA VAL A 450 -13.40 6.86 41.50
C VAL A 450 -13.40 5.44 42.02
N TYR A 451 -13.77 5.29 43.30
CA TYR A 451 -14.02 3.98 43.91
C TYR A 451 -15.38 3.46 43.42
N ASP A 452 -15.37 2.63 42.38
CA ASP A 452 -16.60 2.04 41.82
C ASP A 452 -16.64 0.51 42.01
N HIS A 453 -17.01 0.10 43.22
CA HIS A 453 -17.30 -1.30 43.55
C HIS A 453 -18.48 -1.89 42.74
N CYS A 454 -19.22 -1.06 42.01
CA CYS A 454 -20.39 -1.44 41.23
C CYS A 454 -20.10 -1.60 39.72
N PHE A 455 -18.88 -1.27 39.28
CA PHE A 455 -18.41 -1.39 37.89
C PHE A 455 -18.01 -2.82 37.51
N SER A 456 -17.34 -3.51 38.43
CA SER A 456 -16.76 -4.84 38.26
C SER A 456 -17.80 -5.91 37.91
N ASP A 457 -18.92 -5.94 38.64
CA ASP A 457 -19.93 -7.01 38.60
C ASP A 457 -20.69 -7.18 37.26
N LYS A 458 -20.64 -6.19 36.35
CA LYS A 458 -21.37 -6.24 35.06
C LYS A 458 -20.64 -5.70 33.84
N PHE A 459 -19.79 -4.69 33.98
CA PHE A 459 -19.26 -3.95 32.82
C PHE A 459 -17.80 -4.26 32.49
N ALA A 460 -16.96 -4.57 33.48
CA ALA A 460 -15.54 -4.90 33.26
C ALA A 460 -15.34 -5.99 32.20
N GLY A 461 -16.07 -7.11 32.31
CA GLY A 461 -16.01 -8.21 31.34
C GLY A 461 -16.55 -7.88 29.94
N LEU A 462 -17.38 -6.84 29.79
CA LEU A 462 -17.84 -6.36 28.47
C LEU A 462 -16.78 -5.45 27.82
N TYR A 463 -16.15 -4.58 28.59
CA TYR A 463 -15.07 -3.71 28.09
C TYR A 463 -13.80 -4.52 27.74
N GLN A 464 -13.48 -5.58 28.49
CA GLN A 464 -12.42 -6.54 28.12
C GLN A 464 -12.69 -7.23 26.77
N GLN A 465 -13.95 -7.37 26.36
CA GLN A 465 -14.36 -7.91 25.06
C GLN A 465 -14.38 -6.83 23.94
N GLY A 466 -13.86 -5.62 24.21
CA GLY A 466 -13.88 -4.50 23.25
C GLY A 466 -15.25 -3.83 23.08
N ARG A 467 -16.25 -4.17 23.92
CA ARG A 467 -17.63 -3.71 23.72
C ARG A 467 -17.82 -2.27 24.21
N ILE A 468 -18.28 -1.39 23.33
CA ILE A 468 -18.64 -0.01 23.65
C ILE A 468 -20.02 0.04 24.30
N ASN A 469 -20.18 0.93 25.29
CA ASN A 469 -21.46 1.21 25.94
C ASN A 469 -21.92 2.64 25.58
N ALA A 470 -23.19 2.80 25.21
CA ALA A 470 -23.78 4.09 24.86
C ALA A 470 -25.15 4.24 25.55
N ILE A 471 -25.23 5.17 26.50
CA ILE A 471 -26.42 5.43 27.31
C ILE A 471 -27.01 6.78 26.92
N ALA A 472 -28.29 6.78 26.52
CA ALA A 472 -28.97 8.00 26.04
C ALA A 472 -29.59 8.86 27.15
N ASP A 473 -29.97 8.26 28.29
CA ASP A 473 -30.42 8.93 29.51
C ASP A 473 -30.18 7.98 30.70
N ILE A 474 -29.33 8.36 31.66
CA ILE A 474 -28.94 7.48 32.79
C ILE A 474 -30.14 7.05 33.65
N TYR A 475 -31.21 7.84 33.67
CA TYR A 475 -32.43 7.56 34.45
C TYR A 475 -33.46 6.66 33.75
N ARG A 476 -33.20 6.23 32.50
CA ARG A 476 -34.17 5.44 31.70
C ARG A 476 -33.74 3.99 31.45
N GLY A 477 -32.54 3.59 31.84
CA GLY A 477 -32.04 2.22 31.69
C GLY A 477 -32.02 1.45 33.01
N GLU A 478 -31.91 0.12 32.92
CA GLU A 478 -31.80 -0.79 34.06
C GLU A 478 -30.37 -0.82 34.64
N PHE A 479 -29.90 0.33 35.12
CA PHE A 479 -28.61 0.46 35.80
C PHE A 479 -28.77 0.31 37.32
N SER A 480 -27.68 0.02 38.03
CA SER A 480 -27.69 0.00 39.49
C SER A 480 -27.72 1.44 40.04
N ASP A 481 -28.45 1.65 41.15
CA ASP A 481 -28.54 2.97 41.80
C ASP A 481 -27.16 3.54 42.15
N CYS A 482 -26.22 2.67 42.51
CA CYS A 482 -24.81 2.98 42.75
C CYS A 482 -24.12 3.60 41.52
N TYR A 483 -24.29 3.00 40.33
CA TYR A 483 -23.70 3.49 39.09
C TYR A 483 -24.32 4.83 38.67
N ILE A 484 -25.63 5.01 38.89
CA ILE A 484 -26.32 6.28 38.67
C ILE A 484 -25.74 7.37 39.58
N GLN A 485 -25.56 7.13 40.88
CA GLN A 485 -25.00 8.10 41.83
C GLN A 485 -23.59 8.59 41.45
N ILE A 486 -22.76 7.70 40.89
CA ILE A 486 -21.41 8.06 40.41
C ILE A 486 -21.50 8.97 39.17
N LEU A 487 -22.37 8.65 38.21
CA LEU A 487 -22.59 9.49 37.02
C LEU A 487 -23.26 10.85 37.38
N GLU A 488 -24.17 10.87 38.35
CA GLU A 488 -24.78 12.10 38.89
C GLU A 488 -23.75 13.01 39.57
N ARG A 489 -22.80 12.46 40.34
CA ARG A 489 -21.69 13.22 40.94
C ARG A 489 -20.87 13.96 39.88
N PHE A 490 -20.77 13.38 38.68
CA PHE A 490 -20.10 13.98 37.52
C PHE A 490 -21.03 14.78 36.60
N GLN A 491 -22.30 14.98 36.99
CA GLN A 491 -23.32 15.71 36.24
C GLN A 491 -23.66 15.09 34.86
N VAL A 492 -23.37 13.81 34.67
CA VAL A 492 -23.59 13.11 33.39
C VAL A 492 -25.08 12.83 33.22
N ARG A 493 -25.61 13.08 32.02
CA ARG A 493 -26.97 12.74 31.62
C ARG A 493 -27.03 11.65 30.56
N ALA A 494 -26.08 11.65 29.63
CA ALA A 494 -25.88 10.62 28.62
C ALA A 494 -24.37 10.40 28.42
N ASN A 495 -23.94 9.19 28.08
CA ASN A 495 -22.53 8.90 27.81
C ASN A 495 -22.28 7.88 26.69
N VAL A 496 -21.07 7.94 26.13
CA VAL A 496 -20.45 6.84 25.39
C VAL A 496 -19.13 6.51 26.09
N VAL A 497 -18.89 5.22 26.34
CA VAL A 497 -17.67 4.73 26.99
C VAL A 497 -17.08 3.62 26.13
N ALA A 498 -15.85 3.82 25.67
CA ALA A 498 -15.11 2.87 24.86
C ALA A 498 -13.83 2.38 25.55
N PRO A 499 -13.48 1.09 25.42
CA PRO A 499 -12.29 0.52 26.07
C PRO A 499 -11.00 0.93 25.36
N LEU A 500 -9.99 1.32 26.15
CA LEU A 500 -8.62 1.52 25.70
C LEU A 500 -7.83 0.23 25.99
N ILE A 501 -7.62 -0.58 24.95
CA ILE A 501 -6.94 -1.87 25.04
C ILE A 501 -5.48 -1.70 24.63
N LYS A 502 -4.55 -2.16 25.47
CA LYS A 502 -3.11 -2.18 25.21
C LYS A 502 -2.70 -3.64 24.99
N GLY A 503 -2.42 -4.02 23.74
CA GLY A 503 -2.17 -5.41 23.35
C GLY A 503 -3.41 -6.31 23.58
N LYS A 504 -3.51 -6.91 24.77
CA LYS A 504 -4.66 -7.73 25.21
C LYS A 504 -5.31 -7.24 26.51
N ASP A 505 -4.70 -6.27 27.19
CA ASP A 505 -5.13 -5.84 28.51
C ASP A 505 -5.97 -4.57 28.43
N LEU A 506 -7.05 -4.50 29.21
CA LEU A 506 -7.87 -3.30 29.32
C LEU A 506 -7.16 -2.26 30.19
N TRP A 507 -6.52 -1.29 29.55
CA TRP A 507 -5.68 -0.29 30.21
C TRP A 507 -6.50 0.88 30.80
N GLY A 508 -7.61 1.22 30.14
CA GLY A 508 -8.44 2.36 30.54
C GLY A 508 -9.73 2.48 29.73
N LEU A 509 -10.40 3.62 29.85
CA LEU A 509 -11.62 3.95 29.12
C LEU A 509 -11.54 5.37 28.53
N LEU A 510 -12.07 5.54 27.33
CA LEU A 510 -12.37 6.84 26.75
C LEU A 510 -13.86 7.14 27.01
N CYS A 511 -14.12 8.17 27.81
CA CYS A 511 -15.45 8.53 28.31
C CYS A 511 -15.91 9.86 27.71
N ILE A 512 -16.98 9.84 26.92
CA ILE A 512 -17.62 11.01 26.32
C ILE A 512 -18.94 11.25 27.03
N HIS A 513 -19.13 12.44 27.60
CA HIS A 513 -20.32 12.78 28.39
C HIS A 513 -21.10 13.95 27.78
N GLN A 514 -22.42 13.81 27.78
CA GLN A 514 -23.37 14.93 27.70
C GLN A 514 -23.92 15.17 29.10
N CYS A 515 -23.76 16.40 29.60
CA CYS A 515 -24.21 16.85 30.92
C CYS A 515 -25.44 17.77 30.80
N SER A 516 -25.60 18.46 29.67
CA SER A 516 -26.70 19.40 29.39
C SER A 516 -28.09 18.73 29.36
N GLY A 517 -28.17 17.44 29.03
CA GLY A 517 -29.43 16.71 28.92
C GLY A 517 -29.25 15.32 28.30
N PRO A 518 -30.35 14.56 28.16
CA PRO A 518 -30.32 13.28 27.46
C PRO A 518 -29.99 13.48 25.97
N ARG A 519 -29.16 12.58 25.42
CA ARG A 519 -28.70 12.62 24.03
C ARG A 519 -28.87 11.25 23.40
N ARG A 520 -29.51 11.20 22.24
CA ARG A 520 -29.45 10.01 21.39
C ARG A 520 -28.10 10.01 20.67
N TRP A 521 -27.30 8.98 20.91
CA TRP A 521 -26.05 8.75 20.20
C TRP A 521 -26.35 8.07 18.86
N GLU A 522 -25.85 8.64 17.77
CA GLU A 522 -26.03 8.08 16.44
C GLU A 522 -24.96 7.01 16.15
N SER A 523 -25.27 6.02 15.30
CA SER A 523 -24.38 4.87 15.07
C SER A 523 -22.97 5.28 14.59
N TYR A 524 -22.87 6.35 13.79
CA TYR A 524 -21.58 6.87 13.31
C TYR A 524 -20.75 7.51 14.44
N GLU A 525 -21.38 8.02 15.51
CA GLU A 525 -20.67 8.61 16.64
C GLU A 525 -20.02 7.52 17.50
N ILE A 526 -20.76 6.42 17.69
CA ILE A 526 -20.28 5.23 18.42
C ILE A 526 -19.11 4.58 17.66
N GLU A 527 -19.25 4.43 16.33
CA GLU A 527 -18.20 3.90 15.46
C GLU A 527 -16.96 4.81 15.43
N PHE A 528 -17.15 6.14 15.34
CA PHE A 528 -16.06 7.12 15.43
C PHE A 528 -15.29 7.00 16.75
N VAL A 529 -15.98 6.94 17.89
CA VAL A 529 -15.34 6.76 19.20
C VAL A 529 -14.57 5.43 19.28
N SER A 530 -15.10 4.35 18.68
CA SER A 530 -14.41 3.05 18.60
C SER A 530 -13.04 3.15 17.95
N GLN A 531 -12.97 3.79 16.79
CA GLN A 531 -11.75 3.88 15.99
C GLN A 531 -10.69 4.78 16.66
N ILE A 532 -11.13 5.82 17.38
CA ILE A 532 -10.22 6.63 18.21
C ILE A 532 -9.65 5.78 19.37
N ALA A 533 -10.50 5.04 20.09
CA ALA A 533 -10.07 4.23 21.22
C ALA A 533 -9.07 3.11 20.82
N GLU A 534 -9.30 2.46 19.67
CA GLU A 534 -8.38 1.47 19.09
C GLU A 534 -7.01 2.10 18.75
N HIS A 535 -7.00 3.26 18.09
CA HIS A 535 -5.75 3.93 17.74
C HIS A 535 -4.99 4.51 18.93
N MET A 536 -5.69 4.93 20.00
CA MET A 536 -5.06 5.25 21.28
C MET A 536 -4.41 4.02 21.93
N GLY A 537 -5.05 2.85 21.85
CA GLY A 537 -4.50 1.58 22.32
C GLY A 537 -3.15 1.23 21.68
N VAL A 538 -3.05 1.39 20.36
CA VAL A 538 -1.79 1.20 19.61
C VAL A 538 -0.74 2.24 19.99
N ALA A 539 -1.12 3.50 20.20
CA ALA A 539 -0.19 4.56 20.61
C ALA A 539 0.40 4.31 22.02
N LEU A 540 -0.40 3.74 22.94
CA LEU A 540 0.04 3.35 24.28
C LEU A 540 1.10 2.25 24.26
N GLU A 541 0.94 1.25 23.38
CA GLU A 541 1.92 0.17 23.18
C GLU A 541 3.23 0.70 22.56
N GLN A 542 3.14 1.62 21.59
CA GLN A 542 4.31 2.23 20.95
C GLN A 542 5.13 3.10 21.92
N ALA A 543 4.48 3.86 22.81
CA ALA A 543 5.16 4.70 23.79
C ALA A 543 6.02 3.88 24.77
N GLU A 544 5.48 2.78 25.30
CA GLU A 544 6.22 1.88 26.21
C GLU A 544 7.40 1.20 25.51
N TYR A 545 7.21 0.71 24.28
CA TYR A 545 8.30 0.13 23.50
C TYR A 545 9.46 1.12 23.29
N LEU A 546 9.15 2.41 23.05
CA LEU A 546 10.14 3.47 22.91
C LEU A 546 10.86 3.78 24.24
N GLU A 547 10.18 3.73 25.38
CA GLU A 547 10.84 3.84 26.70
C GLU A 547 11.77 2.66 26.95
N GLN A 548 11.35 1.44 26.63
CA GLN A 548 12.17 0.24 26.77
C GLN A 548 13.44 0.31 25.89
N VAL A 549 13.31 0.74 24.63
CA VAL A 549 14.44 0.95 23.72
C VAL A 549 15.38 2.06 24.22
N LYS A 550 14.85 3.17 24.74
CA LYS A 550 15.67 4.23 25.36
C LYS A 550 16.44 3.74 26.58
N ALA A 551 15.79 2.99 27.47
CA ALA A 551 16.41 2.40 28.65
C ALA A 551 17.54 1.42 28.27
N GLN A 552 17.28 0.52 27.31
CA GLN A 552 18.28 -0.42 26.82
C GLN A 552 19.46 0.30 26.13
N SER A 553 19.20 1.34 25.33
CA SER A 553 20.25 2.15 24.71
C SER A 553 21.12 2.87 25.74
N ALA A 554 20.53 3.41 26.82
CA ALA A 554 21.28 4.05 27.90
C ALA A 554 22.13 3.04 28.69
N GLN A 555 21.61 1.82 28.89
CA GLN A 555 22.31 0.73 29.56
C GLN A 555 23.49 0.21 28.72
N LEU A 556 23.32 0.08 27.40
CA LEU A 556 24.39 -0.25 26.46
C LEU A 556 25.47 0.84 26.39
N ALA A 557 25.10 2.12 26.36
CA ALA A 557 26.06 3.23 26.39
C ALA A 557 26.90 3.23 27.67
N LYS A 558 26.28 2.96 28.83
CA LYS A 558 26.97 2.83 30.12
C LYS A 558 27.90 1.62 30.16
N ALA A 559 27.46 0.48 29.60
CA ALA A 559 28.29 -0.73 29.48
C ALA A 559 29.48 -0.54 28.53
N ALA A 560 29.31 0.18 27.42
CA ALA A 560 30.38 0.50 26.47
C ALA A 560 31.46 1.38 27.11
N GLU A 561 31.09 2.41 27.87
CA GLU A 561 32.07 3.25 28.57
C GLU A 561 32.78 2.49 29.70
N GLN A 562 32.06 1.63 30.44
CA GLN A 562 32.67 0.72 31.41
C GLN A 562 33.65 -0.27 30.75
N ALA A 563 33.31 -0.81 29.58
CA ALA A 563 34.19 -1.69 28.81
C ALA A 563 35.45 -0.96 28.33
N ARG A 564 35.33 0.30 27.85
CA ARG A 564 36.45 1.14 27.43
C ARG A 564 37.41 1.47 28.58
N ILE A 565 36.87 1.78 29.76
CA ILE A 565 37.67 1.99 30.98
C ILE A 565 38.36 0.68 31.40
N ALA A 566 37.65 -0.45 31.39
CA ALA A 566 38.21 -1.75 31.74
C ALA A 566 39.30 -2.22 30.74
N GLU A 567 39.15 -1.94 29.45
CA GLU A 567 40.15 -2.24 28.42
C GLU A 567 41.42 -1.40 28.61
N ARG A 568 41.28 -0.10 28.88
CA ARG A 568 42.43 0.78 29.19
C ARG A 568 43.11 0.38 30.50
N GLN A 569 42.36 -0.06 31.51
CA GLN A 569 42.90 -0.66 32.74
C GLN A 569 43.59 -2.00 32.50
N ARG A 570 43.08 -2.86 31.60
CA ARG A 570 43.77 -4.10 31.21
C ARG A 570 45.09 -3.81 30.51
N ALA A 571 45.13 -2.87 29.56
CA ALA A 571 46.39 -2.49 28.89
C ALA A 571 47.44 -2.00 29.90
N LEU A 572 47.03 -1.14 30.84
CA LEU A 572 47.85 -0.72 31.99
C LEU A 572 48.33 -1.91 32.82
N ALA A 573 47.42 -2.81 33.22
CA ALA A 573 47.74 -3.99 34.01
C ALA A 573 48.70 -4.94 33.27
N THR A 574 48.54 -5.13 31.96
CA THR A 574 49.43 -5.96 31.12
C THR A 574 50.84 -5.38 31.04
N VAL A 575 51.00 -4.06 30.93
CA VAL A 575 52.33 -3.43 30.94
C VAL A 575 52.95 -3.48 32.35
N VAL A 576 52.18 -3.27 33.41
CA VAL A 576 52.65 -3.43 34.79
C VAL A 576 53.04 -4.87 35.11
N ASP A 577 52.29 -5.86 34.61
CA ASP A 577 52.64 -7.28 34.72
C ASP A 577 53.92 -7.60 33.94
N LYS A 578 54.08 -7.12 32.68
CA LYS A 578 55.34 -7.28 31.93
C LYS A 578 56.54 -6.68 32.67
N ILE A 579 56.38 -5.52 33.31
CA ILE A 579 57.41 -4.88 34.14
C ILE A 579 57.74 -5.71 35.39
N ARG A 580 56.75 -6.40 35.97
CA ARG A 580 56.92 -7.24 37.18
C ARG A 580 57.34 -8.70 36.90
N GLN A 581 57.13 -9.19 35.69
CA GLN A 581 57.42 -10.59 35.31
C GLN A 581 58.90 -10.82 34.98
N SER A 582 59.62 -9.79 34.53
CA SER A 582 61.08 -9.88 34.40
C SER A 582 61.74 -9.64 35.76
N LEU A 583 62.74 -10.46 36.08
CA LEU A 583 63.65 -10.25 37.22
C LEU A 583 65.01 -9.70 36.78
N ASP A 584 65.22 -9.57 35.48
CA ASP A 584 66.40 -8.94 34.90
C ASP A 584 66.13 -7.45 34.63
N LEU A 585 66.98 -6.59 35.20
CA LEU A 585 66.85 -5.14 35.13
C LEU A 585 66.98 -4.61 33.70
N GLU A 586 67.86 -5.20 32.88
CA GLU A 586 68.07 -4.76 31.50
C GLU A 586 66.83 -5.02 30.65
N THR A 587 66.26 -6.23 30.76
CA THR A 587 64.99 -6.62 30.13
C THR A 587 63.81 -5.76 30.63
N ILE A 588 63.72 -5.43 31.93
CA ILE A 588 62.69 -4.51 32.46
C ILE A 588 62.79 -3.14 31.76
N PHE A 589 63.99 -2.54 31.72
CA PHE A 589 64.17 -1.21 31.16
C PHE A 589 63.86 -1.18 29.66
N GLN A 590 64.36 -2.16 28.89
CA GLN A 590 64.13 -2.23 27.43
C GLN A 590 62.65 -2.45 27.08
N ASN A 591 61.96 -3.36 27.78
CA ASN A 591 60.52 -3.55 27.58
C ASN A 591 59.73 -2.29 27.97
N THR A 592 60.11 -1.62 29.06
CA THR A 592 59.44 -0.38 29.50
C THR A 592 59.53 0.72 28.45
N VAL A 593 60.71 0.99 27.89
CA VAL A 593 60.85 2.05 26.86
C VAL A 593 60.11 1.70 25.56
N GLN A 594 60.05 0.43 25.17
CA GLN A 594 59.30 -0.01 23.98
C GLN A 594 57.79 0.12 24.17
N GLU A 595 57.24 -0.41 25.27
CA GLU A 595 55.80 -0.37 25.56
C GLU A 595 55.31 1.06 25.80
N VAL A 596 56.07 1.91 26.51
CA VAL A 596 55.72 3.33 26.69
C VAL A 596 55.74 4.07 25.36
N ARG A 597 56.72 3.80 24.47
CA ARG A 597 56.77 4.43 23.14
C ARG A 597 55.55 4.04 22.29
N HIS A 598 55.17 2.76 22.33
CA HIS A 598 54.01 2.25 21.61
C HIS A 598 52.68 2.80 22.17
N LEU A 599 52.51 2.82 23.49
CA LEU A 599 51.31 3.33 24.17
C LEU A 599 51.07 4.83 23.93
N LEU A 600 52.12 5.64 23.96
CA LEU A 600 52.03 7.09 23.74
C LEU A 600 52.11 7.48 22.26
N GLN A 601 52.47 6.56 21.37
CA GLN A 601 52.78 6.85 19.96
C GLN A 601 53.77 8.03 19.83
N THR A 602 54.91 7.92 20.51
CA THR A 602 55.97 8.95 20.54
C THR A 602 57.18 8.54 19.71
N ASP A 603 58.01 9.51 19.32
CA ASP A 603 59.18 9.24 18.46
C ASP A 603 60.31 8.56 19.23
N ARG A 604 60.51 8.90 20.52
CA ARG A 604 61.49 8.25 21.40
C ARG A 604 60.99 8.15 22.84
N VAL A 605 61.36 7.08 23.54
CA VAL A 605 61.34 6.99 25.00
C VAL A 605 62.70 6.48 25.48
N ALA A 606 63.25 7.07 26.55
CA ALA A 606 64.53 6.69 27.12
C ALA A 606 64.53 6.74 28.66
N ILE A 607 65.32 5.86 29.28
CA ILE A 607 65.57 5.86 30.73
C ILE A 607 67.01 6.33 30.97
N TYR A 608 67.15 7.37 31.78
CA TYR A 608 68.42 7.94 32.22
C TYR A 608 68.65 7.59 33.68
N ARG A 609 69.74 6.88 33.99
CA ARG A 609 70.14 6.52 35.35
C ARG A 609 71.06 7.60 35.92
N ILE A 610 70.82 7.99 37.18
CA ILE A 610 71.69 8.90 37.92
C ILE A 610 72.61 8.07 38.82
N ASN A 611 73.91 8.39 38.79
CA ASN A 611 74.95 7.76 39.60
C ASN A 611 75.10 8.48 40.96
N PRO A 612 75.73 7.86 41.97
CA PRO A 612 75.89 8.46 43.31
C PRO A 612 76.70 9.77 43.36
N ASP A 613 77.47 10.08 42.32
CA ASP A 613 78.24 11.31 42.16
C ASP A 613 77.49 12.42 41.39
N TRP A 614 76.21 12.16 41.05
CA TRP A 614 75.31 12.95 40.20
C TRP A 614 75.62 12.97 38.70
N SER A 615 76.63 12.23 38.23
CA SER A 615 76.74 11.90 36.80
C SER A 615 75.57 10.99 36.36
N GLY A 616 75.41 10.73 35.07
CA GLY A 616 74.41 9.77 34.61
C GLY A 616 74.63 9.26 33.20
N GLN A 617 73.79 8.31 32.80
CA GLN A 617 73.86 7.65 31.49
C GLN A 617 72.49 7.12 31.07
N PHE A 618 72.23 7.07 29.76
CA PHE A 618 71.08 6.35 29.22
C PHE A 618 71.31 4.84 29.35
N VAL A 619 70.35 4.14 29.98
CA VAL A 619 70.40 2.69 30.24
C VAL A 619 69.42 1.89 29.40
N ALA A 620 68.39 2.53 28.85
CA ALA A 620 67.51 1.94 27.83
C ALA A 620 66.90 3.03 26.95
N GLU A 621 66.63 2.70 25.69
CA GLU A 621 66.05 3.59 24.69
C GLU A 621 65.19 2.78 23.71
N SER A 622 64.00 3.30 23.38
CA SER A 622 63.27 2.89 22.19
C SER A 622 63.06 4.12 21.31
N VAL A 623 63.30 3.97 20.02
CA VAL A 623 63.28 5.07 19.04
C VAL A 623 62.58 4.61 17.76
N ALA A 624 61.85 5.52 17.11
CA ALA A 624 61.22 5.28 15.82
C ALA A 624 62.25 5.31 14.67
N GLU A 625 61.96 4.61 13.57
CA GLU A 625 62.84 4.57 12.40
C GLU A 625 63.12 5.98 11.85
N GLY A 626 64.37 6.22 11.44
CA GLY A 626 64.82 7.51 10.91
C GLY A 626 65.44 8.47 11.93
N TRP A 627 65.43 8.16 13.23
CA TRP A 627 66.08 8.99 14.27
C TRP A 627 67.30 8.29 14.89
N ASN A 628 68.36 9.07 15.13
CA ASN A 628 69.59 8.57 15.76
C ASN A 628 69.36 8.14 17.22
N SER A 629 69.95 7.01 17.63
CA SER A 629 69.95 6.54 19.03
C SER A 629 70.83 7.43 19.92
N LEU A 630 70.31 7.78 21.09
CA LEU A 630 71.06 8.45 22.16
C LEU A 630 72.09 7.53 22.80
N ILE A 631 71.77 6.24 23.00
CA ILE A 631 72.72 5.26 23.54
C ILE A 631 73.90 5.07 22.58
N GLN A 632 73.64 5.01 21.27
CA GLN A 632 74.72 4.92 20.28
C GLN A 632 75.55 6.21 20.22
N LYS A 633 74.94 7.40 20.25
CA LYS A 633 75.67 8.68 20.36
C LYS A 633 76.55 8.75 21.62
N GLN A 634 76.06 8.24 22.76
CA GLN A 634 76.80 8.18 24.03
C GLN A 634 78.04 7.28 23.94
N LEU A 635 77.99 6.21 23.13
CA LEU A 635 79.13 5.32 22.86
C LEU A 635 80.12 5.91 21.84
N GLU A 636 79.62 6.61 20.82
CA GLU A 636 80.44 7.19 19.75
C GLU A 636 81.14 8.50 20.16
N GLN A 637 80.61 9.22 21.15
CA GLN A 637 81.21 10.45 21.69
C GLN A 637 81.19 10.46 23.22
N PRO A 638 82.21 9.89 23.90
CA PRO A 638 82.28 9.86 25.37
C PRO A 638 82.20 11.24 26.02
N ASN A 639 82.63 12.29 25.32
CA ASN A 639 82.60 13.68 25.81
C ASN A 639 81.17 14.22 25.99
N ILE A 640 80.13 13.59 25.41
CA ILE A 640 78.72 13.94 25.68
C ILE A 640 78.35 13.62 27.15
N VAL A 641 79.08 12.73 27.81
CA VAL A 641 78.85 12.34 29.22
C VAL A 641 79.36 13.40 30.21
N GLU A 642 80.21 14.35 29.78
CA GLU A 642 80.81 15.36 30.68
C GLU A 642 80.25 16.78 30.57
N ASP A 643 79.41 17.11 29.57
CA ASP A 643 79.08 18.53 29.31
C ASP A 643 77.59 18.83 29.01
N ILE A 644 76.79 18.93 30.08
CA ILE A 644 75.49 19.63 30.09
C ILE A 644 75.43 20.56 31.32
N SER A 645 76.44 21.42 31.50
CA SER A 645 76.33 22.52 32.48
C SER A 645 76.89 23.85 31.97
N LYS A 646 75.97 24.73 31.57
CA LYS A 646 76.12 26.17 31.25
C LYS A 646 76.77 26.50 29.90
N CYS A 647 76.02 27.23 29.07
CA CYS A 647 76.42 27.73 27.74
C CYS A 647 77.81 28.40 27.77
N THR A 648 78.87 27.73 27.30
CA THR A 648 80.19 28.36 27.19
C THR A 648 81.00 27.83 26.01
N PHE A 649 81.59 28.75 25.24
CA PHE A 649 82.34 28.47 24.01
C PHE A 649 83.86 28.41 24.30
N THR A 650 84.57 27.55 23.57
CA THR A 650 86.02 27.60 23.22
C THR A 650 87.16 27.23 24.21
N TYR A 651 88.05 26.35 23.69
CA TYR A 651 89.49 26.14 23.95
C TYR A 651 90.01 25.41 25.22
N LEU A 652 90.46 24.17 24.99
CA LEU A 652 91.63 23.45 25.55
C LEU A 652 92.14 23.81 26.97
N GLY A 653 92.04 22.85 27.91
CA GLY A 653 93.11 22.66 28.92
C GLY A 653 92.72 22.07 30.28
N ASN A 654 93.12 20.81 30.51
CA ASN A 654 93.37 20.15 31.80
C ASN A 654 92.29 20.13 32.91
N ASN A 655 91.88 18.89 33.22
CA ASN A 655 91.51 18.33 34.53
C ASN A 655 90.37 18.94 35.37
N SER A 656 89.42 18.04 35.67
CA SER A 656 88.61 18.00 36.88
C SER A 656 87.68 19.19 37.16
N GLN A 657 86.49 19.15 36.56
CA GLN A 657 85.28 19.66 37.22
C GLN A 657 84.06 18.83 36.80
N GLN A 658 83.26 18.47 37.80
CA GLN A 658 82.11 17.55 37.69
C GLN A 658 80.85 18.31 37.26
N ASP A 659 79.80 17.61 36.81
CA ASP A 659 78.47 18.18 36.58
C ASP A 659 78.04 19.05 37.77
N THR A 660 77.93 20.36 37.52
CA THR A 660 77.48 21.32 38.51
C THR A 660 76.00 21.64 38.41
N TYR A 661 75.26 21.25 37.37
CA TYR A 661 73.83 21.57 37.30
C TYR A 661 72.99 20.65 38.19
N LEU A 662 73.17 19.33 38.09
CA LEU A 662 72.50 18.38 38.99
C LEU A 662 72.96 18.56 40.44
N LYS A 663 74.20 19.04 40.66
CA LYS A 663 74.83 19.21 41.98
C LYS A 663 74.61 20.57 42.64
N GLU A 664 74.56 21.68 41.90
CA GLU A 664 74.15 23.01 42.42
C GLU A 664 72.64 23.07 42.68
N THR A 665 71.86 22.21 42.02
CA THR A 665 70.40 22.15 42.21
C THR A 665 69.94 20.98 43.09
N ASP A 666 70.85 20.09 43.53
CA ASP A 666 70.56 18.83 44.22
C ASP A 666 69.49 17.97 43.49
N GLY A 667 69.41 17.98 42.16
CA GLY A 667 68.32 17.37 41.38
C GLY A 667 67.09 18.27 41.12
N GLY A 668 67.19 19.55 41.47
CA GLY A 668 66.34 20.64 41.00
C GLY A 668 64.91 20.61 41.54
N ARG A 669 63.97 20.24 40.66
CA ARG A 669 62.53 20.17 40.96
C ARG A 669 62.11 18.77 41.41
N PHE A 670 62.79 17.74 40.90
CA PHE A 670 62.45 16.35 41.19
C PHE A 670 62.80 15.98 42.64
N THR A 671 63.94 16.41 43.18
CA THR A 671 64.26 16.24 44.61
C THR A 671 63.46 17.14 45.56
N LYS A 672 62.78 18.16 45.04
CA LYS A 672 61.76 18.94 45.77
C LYS A 672 60.37 18.28 45.75
N GLY A 673 60.23 17.13 45.08
CA GLY A 673 59.01 16.33 45.04
C GLY A 673 58.10 16.56 43.83
N GLU A 674 58.51 17.35 42.81
CA GLU A 674 57.79 17.34 41.54
C GLU A 674 57.98 15.98 40.85
N LEU A 675 56.89 15.31 40.46
CA LEU A 675 56.94 13.95 39.90
C LEU A 675 57.25 13.92 38.40
N PHE A 676 56.91 14.99 37.67
CA PHE A 676 57.05 15.08 36.23
C PHE A 676 57.28 16.52 35.76
N ARG A 677 57.79 16.69 34.55
CA ARG A 677 57.93 17.95 33.82
C ARG A 677 57.46 17.76 32.38
N ILE A 678 56.65 18.69 31.90
CA ILE A 678 56.11 18.73 30.53
C ILE A 678 56.69 19.92 29.80
N CYS A 679 56.95 19.76 28.50
CA CYS A 679 57.30 20.83 27.58
C CYS A 679 56.61 20.53 26.24
N ASP A 680 55.58 21.31 25.90
CA ASP A 680 54.80 21.10 24.68
C ASP A 680 55.52 21.58 23.40
N ASP A 681 56.42 22.55 23.56
CA ASP A 681 57.31 23.10 22.53
C ASP A 681 58.56 23.71 23.20
N ILE A 682 59.75 23.21 22.85
CA ILE A 682 61.02 23.67 23.44
C ILE A 682 61.37 25.12 23.06
N TYR A 683 60.94 25.60 21.89
CA TYR A 683 61.27 26.94 21.39
C TYR A 683 60.41 28.03 22.05
N SER A 684 59.20 27.69 22.52
CA SER A 684 58.35 28.61 23.27
C SER A 684 58.47 28.48 24.79
N ALA A 685 59.22 27.49 25.30
CA ALA A 685 59.35 27.22 26.74
C ALA A 685 60.29 28.17 27.51
N GLY A 686 60.94 29.11 26.82
CA GLY A 686 61.80 30.13 27.45
C GLY A 686 63.12 29.58 28.00
N PHE A 687 63.68 28.55 27.37
CA PHE A 687 64.97 27.98 27.74
C PHE A 687 66.14 28.81 27.16
N PRO A 688 67.34 28.79 27.79
CA PRO A 688 68.55 29.38 27.21
C PRO A 688 68.93 28.68 25.90
N ASP A 689 69.51 29.41 24.94
CA ASP A 689 69.81 28.90 23.60
C ASP A 689 70.64 27.61 23.61
N CYS A 690 71.68 27.49 24.45
CA CYS A 690 72.46 26.24 24.51
C CYS A 690 71.68 25.03 25.07
N TYR A 691 70.63 25.26 25.87
CA TYR A 691 69.77 24.18 26.35
C TYR A 691 68.81 23.72 25.25
N ILE A 692 68.40 24.65 24.37
CA ILE A 692 67.71 24.33 23.12
C ILE A 692 68.66 23.52 22.22
N GLU A 693 69.91 23.93 22.01
CA GLU A 693 70.91 23.18 21.23
C GLU A 693 71.11 21.75 21.76
N VAL A 694 71.14 21.54 23.08
CA VAL A 694 71.21 20.19 23.69
C VAL A 694 69.96 19.37 23.39
N LEU A 695 68.76 19.94 23.51
CA LEU A 695 67.50 19.26 23.17
C LEU A 695 67.38 18.97 21.66
N GLU A 696 67.85 19.88 20.80
CA GLU A 696 67.99 19.70 19.36
C GLU A 696 69.03 18.64 19.00
N SER A 697 70.11 18.48 19.78
CA SER A 697 71.06 17.37 19.63
C SER A 697 70.40 16.00 19.88
N TYR A 698 69.35 15.98 20.70
CA TYR A 698 68.46 14.84 20.89
C TYR A 698 67.32 14.80 19.85
N HIS A 699 67.19 15.82 19.00
CA HIS A 699 66.08 16.08 18.08
C HIS A 699 64.72 16.28 18.76
N ALA A 700 64.68 16.51 20.08
CA ALA A 700 63.44 16.70 20.82
C ALA A 700 62.83 18.08 20.50
N LYS A 701 61.53 18.11 20.17
CA LYS A 701 60.75 19.35 19.99
C LYS A 701 59.68 19.54 21.07
N ALA A 702 59.21 18.44 21.65
CA ALA A 702 58.37 18.41 22.83
C ALA A 702 58.76 17.20 23.69
N TYR A 703 58.57 17.28 25.02
CA TYR A 703 58.91 16.17 25.92
C TYR A 703 58.08 16.12 27.18
N ILE A 704 57.96 14.92 27.75
CA ILE A 704 57.60 14.68 29.14
C ILE A 704 58.71 13.89 29.82
N ILE A 705 59.16 14.35 30.99
CA ILE A 705 60.15 13.66 31.84
C ILE A 705 59.51 13.37 33.19
N VAL A 706 59.59 12.12 33.64
CA VAL A 706 59.07 11.61 34.91
C VAL A 706 60.22 11.12 35.79
N ALA A 707 60.15 11.39 37.09
CA ALA A 707 61.13 10.89 38.06
C ALA A 707 60.87 9.42 38.43
N ILE A 708 61.95 8.63 38.47
CA ILE A 708 61.98 7.26 38.98
C ILE A 708 62.59 7.32 40.38
N TYR A 709 61.84 6.91 41.40
CA TYR A 709 62.31 6.90 42.79
C TYR A 709 62.59 5.47 43.27
N TYR A 710 63.67 5.33 44.04
CA TYR A 710 64.02 4.14 44.79
C TYR A 710 64.15 4.54 46.27
N ASP A 711 63.39 3.90 47.17
CA ASP A 711 63.35 4.20 48.61
C ASP A 711 63.39 5.72 48.94
N ARG A 712 62.47 6.47 48.31
CA ARG A 712 62.32 7.94 48.40
C ARG A 712 63.51 8.78 47.90
N LYS A 713 64.56 8.17 47.35
CA LYS A 713 65.65 8.85 46.64
C LYS A 713 65.40 8.84 45.13
N LEU A 714 65.83 9.89 44.43
CA LEU A 714 65.78 9.93 42.98
C LEU A 714 66.82 8.95 42.42
N TRP A 715 66.38 7.98 41.62
CA TRP A 715 67.22 6.95 41.00
C TRP A 715 67.54 7.26 39.54
N GLY A 716 66.57 7.85 38.82
CA GLY A 716 66.70 8.17 37.40
C GLY A 716 65.49 8.92 36.87
N LEU A 717 65.48 9.11 35.55
CA LEU A 717 64.44 9.82 34.80
C LEU A 717 63.94 8.96 33.64
N LEU A 718 62.62 8.93 33.43
CA LEU A 718 61.96 8.35 32.26
C LEU A 718 61.50 9.52 31.37
N GLY A 719 62.13 9.68 30.19
CA GLY A 719 61.79 10.73 29.23
C GLY A 719 61.11 10.18 27.99
N ALA A 720 59.95 10.73 27.62
CA ALA A 720 59.31 10.52 26.32
C ALA A 720 59.39 11.82 25.50
N TYR A 721 59.77 11.69 24.23
CA TYR A 721 60.13 12.81 23.35
C TYR A 721 59.35 12.71 22.03
N GLN A 722 58.83 13.85 21.58
CA GLN A 722 58.36 14.05 20.21
C GLN A 722 59.44 14.82 19.45
N ASN A 723 59.87 14.27 18.32
CA ASN A 723 60.94 14.79 17.47
C ASN A 723 60.39 15.40 16.16
N THR A 724 59.24 14.92 15.69
CA THR A 724 58.57 15.42 14.48
C THR A 724 58.13 16.88 14.62
N GLY A 725 57.47 17.25 15.72
CA GLY A 725 56.96 18.60 15.98
C GLY A 725 56.61 18.86 17.46
N PRO A 726 56.13 20.07 17.79
CA PRO A 726 55.46 20.35 19.05
C PRO A 726 54.31 19.37 19.33
N ARG A 727 54.07 19.05 20.60
CA ARG A 727 52.99 18.15 21.05
C ARG A 727 52.43 18.64 22.37
N HIS A 728 51.13 18.88 22.41
CA HIS A 728 50.41 19.11 23.66
C HIS A 728 50.16 17.77 24.37
N TRP A 729 50.75 17.59 25.55
CA TRP A 729 50.62 16.34 26.33
C TRP A 729 49.33 16.34 27.16
N GLN A 730 48.49 15.33 26.98
CA GLN A 730 47.20 15.21 27.67
C GLN A 730 47.39 14.76 29.13
N GLY A 731 46.50 15.22 30.03
CA GLY A 731 46.62 14.93 31.47
C GLY A 731 46.56 13.45 31.83
N ASP A 732 45.93 12.62 31.00
CA ASP A 732 45.89 11.16 31.15
C ASP A 732 47.15 10.46 30.61
N GLU A 733 47.81 11.00 29.59
CA GLU A 733 49.17 10.59 29.17
C GLU A 733 50.18 10.89 30.28
N VAL A 734 50.12 12.10 30.85
CA VAL A 734 50.97 12.52 31.97
C VAL A 734 50.79 11.59 33.18
N TYR A 735 49.53 11.29 33.52
CA TYR A 735 49.20 10.35 34.59
C TYR A 735 49.74 8.94 34.29
N LEU A 736 49.57 8.44 33.07
CA LEU A 736 50.06 7.13 32.62
C LEU A 736 51.59 7.00 32.79
N VAL A 737 52.38 7.95 32.27
CA VAL A 737 53.85 7.88 32.39
C VAL A 737 54.28 8.05 33.86
N THR A 738 53.59 8.88 34.64
CA THR A 738 53.85 9.04 36.08
C THR A 738 53.61 7.73 36.85
N GLN A 739 52.52 7.01 36.54
CA GLN A 739 52.26 5.68 37.11
C GLN A 739 53.32 4.67 36.69
N ILE A 740 53.75 4.66 35.42
CA ILE A 740 54.79 3.73 34.94
C ILE A 740 56.14 4.02 35.61
N GLY A 741 56.57 5.28 35.73
CA GLY A 741 57.79 5.66 36.46
C GLY A 741 57.75 5.27 37.94
N THR A 742 56.56 5.37 38.58
CA THR A 742 56.34 4.91 39.95
C THR A 742 56.43 3.37 40.07
N GLN A 743 55.79 2.64 39.15
CA GLN A 743 55.84 1.16 39.13
C GLN A 743 57.24 0.65 38.81
N LEU A 744 58.00 1.35 37.96
CA LEU A 744 59.39 1.02 37.66
C LEU A 744 60.29 1.18 38.89
N GLY A 745 60.08 2.23 39.70
CA GLY A 745 60.74 2.40 40.99
C GLY A 745 60.44 1.27 41.99
N ILE A 746 59.18 0.83 42.04
CA ILE A 746 58.77 -0.33 42.86
C ILE A 746 59.38 -1.62 42.31
N ALA A 747 59.41 -1.82 41.00
CA ALA A 747 60.01 -2.99 40.35
C ALA A 747 61.54 -3.06 40.58
N LEU A 748 62.23 -1.92 40.61
CA LEU A 748 63.64 -1.82 40.99
C LEU A 748 63.87 -2.25 42.43
N GLN A 749 63.07 -1.73 43.36
CA GLN A 749 63.12 -2.13 44.77
C GLN A 749 62.78 -3.62 44.94
N GLN A 750 61.82 -4.15 44.16
CA GLN A 750 61.48 -5.57 44.15
C GLN A 750 62.57 -6.44 43.54
N ALA A 751 63.25 -6.04 42.46
CA ALA A 751 64.31 -6.83 41.85
C ALA A 751 65.50 -7.00 42.82
N GLU A 752 65.94 -5.93 43.48
CA GLU A 752 67.01 -6.00 44.48
C GLU A 752 66.55 -6.72 45.77
N TYR A 753 65.32 -6.46 46.25
CA TYR A 753 64.76 -7.18 47.39
C TYR A 753 64.56 -8.66 47.09
N LEU A 754 64.19 -9.05 45.86
CA LEU A 754 64.03 -10.43 45.43
C LEU A 754 65.37 -11.09 45.12
N GLN A 755 66.44 -10.34 44.88
CA GLN A 755 67.81 -10.84 44.89
C GLN A 755 68.31 -11.14 46.32
N GLN A 756 67.95 -10.31 47.31
CA GLN A 756 68.15 -10.61 48.75
C GLN A 756 67.24 -11.74 49.24
N VAL A 757 65.98 -11.77 48.81
CA VAL A 757 65.02 -12.81 49.18
C VAL A 757 65.32 -14.10 48.45
N LYS A 758 65.90 -14.14 47.24
CA LYS A 758 66.39 -15.39 46.64
C LYS A 758 67.38 -16.11 47.55
N THR A 759 68.29 -15.37 48.16
CA THR A 759 69.29 -15.91 49.10
C THR A 759 68.69 -16.39 50.43
N GLN A 760 67.51 -15.89 50.83
CA GLN A 760 66.71 -16.46 51.94
C GLN A 760 65.70 -17.54 51.48
N ALA A 761 65.28 -17.47 50.22
CA ALA A 761 64.28 -18.32 49.62
C ALA A 761 64.88 -19.68 49.28
N GLU A 762 66.15 -19.80 48.90
CA GLU A 762 66.79 -21.12 48.73
C GLU A 762 66.71 -22.00 50.01
N GLU A 763 66.67 -21.40 51.20
CA GLU A 763 66.42 -22.11 52.47
C GLU A 763 64.92 -22.38 52.72
N LEU A 764 64.04 -21.41 52.42
CA LEU A 764 62.59 -21.52 52.55
C LEU A 764 61.92 -22.38 51.46
N GLU A 765 62.57 -22.55 50.31
CA GLU A 765 62.08 -23.22 49.10
C GLU A 765 62.05 -24.72 49.31
N LYS A 766 63.02 -25.29 50.03
CA LYS A 766 62.95 -26.71 50.46
C LYS A 766 61.76 -27.00 51.40
N ALA A 767 61.24 -26.00 52.11
CA ALA A 767 60.01 -26.13 52.90
C ALA A 767 58.76 -25.84 52.05
N ALA A 768 58.82 -24.81 51.20
CA ALA A 768 57.73 -24.41 50.32
C ALA A 768 57.50 -25.37 49.15
N GLU A 769 58.49 -26.12 48.67
CA GLU A 769 58.33 -27.16 47.64
C GLU A 769 57.38 -28.25 48.12
N ARG A 770 57.52 -28.71 49.37
CA ARG A 770 56.57 -29.65 50.01
C ARG A 770 55.17 -29.08 50.11
N GLN A 771 55.02 -27.78 50.32
CA GLN A 771 53.73 -27.09 50.44
C GLN A 771 53.12 -26.71 49.07
N ARG A 772 53.96 -26.46 48.05
CA ARG A 772 53.57 -26.20 46.65
C ARG A 772 53.13 -27.48 45.97
N ALA A 773 53.85 -28.60 46.14
CA ALA A 773 53.43 -29.90 45.59
C ALA A 773 51.99 -30.25 46.04
N LEU A 774 51.71 -30.01 47.33
CA LEU A 774 50.38 -30.13 47.94
C LEU A 774 49.32 -29.24 47.26
N ALA A 775 49.65 -27.97 47.04
CA ALA A 775 48.76 -27.00 46.41
C ALA A 775 48.54 -27.28 44.91
N THR A 776 49.59 -27.68 44.17
CA THR A 776 49.49 -28.03 42.74
C THR A 776 48.61 -29.27 42.52
N THR A 777 48.65 -30.24 43.43
CA THR A 777 47.71 -31.38 43.42
C THR A 777 46.26 -30.92 43.60
N VAL A 778 45.98 -30.07 44.59
CA VAL A 778 44.64 -29.50 44.80
C VAL A 778 44.18 -28.66 43.59
N GLU A 779 45.07 -27.93 42.95
CA GLU A 779 44.75 -27.08 41.80
C GLU A 779 44.44 -27.91 40.54
N LYS A 780 45.20 -29.00 40.28
CA LYS A 780 44.90 -29.95 39.20
C LYS A 780 43.53 -30.63 39.37
N ILE A 781 43.16 -30.96 40.62
CA ILE A 781 41.86 -31.55 40.98
C ILE A 781 40.71 -30.57 40.67
N ARG A 782 40.94 -29.25 40.81
CA ARG A 782 39.96 -28.21 40.47
C ARG A 782 39.90 -27.86 38.97
N GLN A 783 40.98 -28.07 38.22
CA GLN A 783 41.09 -27.64 36.82
C GLN A 783 40.66 -28.69 35.80
N SER A 784 40.67 -29.98 36.14
CA SER A 784 40.12 -31.02 35.27
C SER A 784 38.59 -31.01 35.31
N LEU A 785 37.94 -31.13 34.15
CA LEU A 785 36.48 -31.23 34.02
C LEU A 785 36.01 -32.68 33.77
N ASP A 786 36.95 -33.60 33.58
CA ASP A 786 36.68 -35.04 33.44
C ASP A 786 36.89 -35.77 34.77
N LEU A 787 35.83 -36.41 35.27
CA LEU A 787 35.80 -37.12 36.56
C LEU A 787 36.80 -38.27 36.61
N ASP A 788 36.93 -39.04 35.52
CA ASP A 788 37.84 -40.19 35.46
C ASP A 788 39.31 -39.77 35.55
N SER A 789 39.67 -38.66 34.91
CA SER A 789 41.00 -38.05 35.00
C SER A 789 41.27 -37.47 36.39
N ILE A 790 40.28 -36.80 37.02
CA ILE A 790 40.39 -36.30 38.40
C ILE A 790 40.71 -37.46 39.36
N PHE A 791 39.92 -38.54 39.33
CA PHE A 791 40.06 -39.62 40.31
C PHE A 791 41.40 -40.36 40.17
N ARG A 792 41.87 -40.61 38.94
CA ARG A 792 43.17 -41.27 38.70
C ARG A 792 44.36 -40.38 39.08
N ALA A 793 44.32 -39.09 38.73
CA ALA A 793 45.38 -38.15 39.12
C ALA A 793 45.46 -38.02 40.65
N THR A 794 44.31 -37.90 41.32
CA THR A 794 44.24 -37.77 42.78
C THR A 794 44.80 -38.99 43.50
N THR A 795 44.42 -40.21 43.11
CA THR A 795 44.95 -41.42 43.76
C THR A 795 46.44 -41.62 43.51
N GLN A 796 46.98 -41.17 42.38
CA GLN A 796 48.42 -41.20 42.10
C GLN A 796 49.19 -40.17 42.92
N GLU A 797 48.78 -38.91 42.93
CA GLU A 797 49.50 -37.83 43.62
C GLU A 797 49.40 -37.96 45.15
N VAL A 798 48.24 -38.32 45.70
CA VAL A 798 48.09 -38.58 47.15
C VAL A 798 48.95 -39.77 47.60
N ARG A 799 49.09 -40.83 46.77
CA ARG A 799 49.96 -41.97 47.09
C ARG A 799 51.43 -41.56 47.16
N GLN A 800 51.87 -40.69 46.25
CA GLN A 800 53.24 -40.17 46.23
C GLN A 800 53.50 -39.20 47.40
N LEU A 801 52.59 -38.27 47.68
CA LEU A 801 52.73 -37.26 48.74
C LEU A 801 52.80 -37.85 50.16
N LEU A 802 52.04 -38.92 50.43
CA LEU A 802 52.03 -39.59 51.73
C LEU A 802 53.07 -40.71 51.86
N GLU A 803 53.77 -41.06 50.78
CA GLU A 803 54.67 -42.22 50.70
C GLU A 803 53.97 -43.51 51.23
N VAL A 804 52.80 -43.82 50.65
CA VAL A 804 51.96 -44.98 51.04
C VAL A 804 51.87 -46.00 49.92
N GLU A 805 51.52 -47.25 50.26
CA GLU A 805 51.55 -48.37 49.32
C GLU A 805 50.39 -48.39 48.34
N ARG A 806 49.21 -47.93 48.78
CA ARG A 806 48.01 -47.83 47.94
C ARG A 806 47.09 -46.70 48.36
N VAL A 807 46.47 -46.04 47.39
CA VAL A 807 45.37 -45.07 47.61
C VAL A 807 44.24 -45.38 46.63
N ALA A 808 43.02 -45.45 47.14
CA ALA A 808 41.84 -45.79 46.33
C ALA A 808 40.64 -44.89 46.69
N ILE A 809 39.76 -44.68 45.71
CA ILE A 809 38.48 -43.97 45.86
C ILE A 809 37.35 -44.98 45.66
N TYR A 810 36.47 -45.09 46.65
CA TYR A 810 35.28 -45.93 46.62
C TYR A 810 34.03 -45.06 46.51
N ARG A 811 33.16 -45.33 45.53
CA ARG A 811 31.91 -44.61 45.29
C ARG A 811 30.73 -45.41 45.84
N PHE A 812 29.79 -44.74 46.51
CA PHE A 812 28.51 -45.34 46.90
C PHE A 812 27.43 -45.14 45.83
N TYR A 813 26.66 -46.19 45.59
CA TYR A 813 25.39 -46.15 44.88
C TYR A 813 24.23 -45.85 45.85
N PRO A 814 23.05 -45.41 45.38
CA PRO A 814 21.91 -45.06 46.24
C PRO A 814 21.36 -46.20 47.12
N ASP A 815 21.67 -47.46 46.78
CA ASP A 815 21.32 -48.66 47.55
C ASP A 815 22.39 -49.06 48.59
N TRP A 816 23.40 -48.19 48.80
CA TRP A 816 24.59 -48.42 49.63
C TRP A 816 25.53 -49.55 49.15
N SER A 817 25.31 -50.12 47.96
CA SER A 817 26.35 -50.82 47.24
C SER A 817 27.41 -49.82 46.74
N GLY A 818 28.52 -50.29 46.16
CA GLY A 818 29.55 -49.40 45.67
C GLY A 818 30.67 -50.10 44.90
N GLU A 819 31.57 -49.29 44.35
CA GLU A 819 32.70 -49.74 43.54
C GLU A 819 33.92 -48.86 43.74
N PHE A 820 35.11 -49.40 43.47
CA PHE A 820 36.34 -48.61 43.41
C PHE A 820 36.45 -47.93 42.04
N VAL A 821 36.29 -46.61 42.01
CA VAL A 821 36.32 -45.79 40.78
C VAL A 821 37.74 -45.37 40.39
N ALA A 822 38.68 -45.35 41.34
CA ALA A 822 40.10 -45.18 41.05
C ALA A 822 40.96 -45.87 42.11
N ASP A 823 42.14 -46.33 41.69
CA ASP A 823 43.10 -47.07 42.51
C ASP A 823 44.53 -46.81 42.01
N SER A 824 45.48 -46.71 42.92
CA SER A 824 46.90 -46.47 42.67
C SER A 824 47.71 -47.29 43.67
N ILE A 825 48.67 -48.07 43.20
CA ILE A 825 49.45 -49.04 43.99
C ILE A 825 50.95 -48.89 43.66
N VAL A 826 51.84 -49.21 44.60
CA VAL A 826 53.28 -49.39 44.35
C VAL A 826 53.54 -50.66 43.51
N ASP A 827 54.43 -50.58 42.52
CA ASP A 827 54.72 -51.68 41.59
C ASP A 827 55.17 -52.96 42.30
N GLY A 828 54.51 -54.08 41.96
CA GLY A 828 54.81 -55.42 42.47
C GLY A 828 53.60 -56.19 43.02
N TRP A 829 52.51 -55.50 43.39
CA TRP A 829 51.29 -56.11 43.93
C TRP A 829 50.14 -56.13 42.90
N LYS A 830 49.45 -57.27 42.78
CA LYS A 830 48.25 -57.40 41.92
C LYS A 830 46.99 -56.90 42.64
N PRO A 831 46.08 -56.20 41.95
CA PRO A 831 44.85 -55.70 42.56
C PRO A 831 43.91 -56.85 42.97
N LEU A 832 43.35 -56.76 44.18
CA LEU A 832 42.36 -57.69 44.72
C LEU A 832 40.97 -57.43 44.12
N VAL A 833 40.76 -57.84 42.87
CA VAL A 833 39.43 -57.97 42.29
C VAL A 833 38.85 -59.32 42.72
N LYS A 834 37.82 -59.27 43.58
CA LYS A 834 37.05 -60.38 44.21
C LYS A 834 37.69 -61.06 45.43
N ASN A 835 37.30 -60.61 46.63
CA ASN A 835 36.22 -61.26 47.40
C ASN A 835 35.80 -60.39 48.61
N GLN A 836 34.58 -60.57 49.10
CA GLN A 836 34.07 -59.88 50.29
C GLN A 836 34.88 -60.26 51.54
N PRO A 837 35.28 -59.31 52.41
CA PRO A 837 35.77 -59.62 53.73
C PRO A 837 34.58 -59.95 54.66
N SER A 838 34.65 -61.11 55.32
CA SER A 838 33.77 -61.44 56.44
C SER A 838 34.15 -60.61 57.67
N ILE A 839 33.18 -59.94 58.30
CA ILE A 839 33.38 -59.26 59.58
C ILE A 839 33.45 -60.32 60.69
N GLU A 840 34.61 -60.43 61.36
CA GLU A 840 34.70 -61.09 62.66
C GLU A 840 34.64 -60.02 63.78
N ASP A 841 33.65 -60.14 64.66
CA ASP A 841 33.46 -59.26 65.81
C ASP A 841 34.52 -59.52 66.89
N ILE A 842 35.61 -58.76 66.90
CA ILE A 842 36.52 -58.66 68.05
C ILE A 842 36.17 -57.41 68.86
N PHE A 843 35.22 -57.56 69.79
CA PHE A 843 35.00 -56.60 70.86
C PHE A 843 36.22 -56.54 71.78
N LEU A 844 36.84 -55.36 71.90
CA LEU A 844 37.82 -55.05 72.95
C LEU A 844 37.34 -53.88 73.82
N PRO A 845 37.72 -53.83 75.12
CA PRO A 845 37.00 -53.02 76.11
C PRO A 845 37.25 -51.51 76.01
N LYS A 846 36.23 -50.73 76.37
CA LYS A 846 36.30 -49.26 76.43
C LYS A 846 37.18 -48.76 77.58
N THR A 847 38.45 -48.45 77.31
CA THR A 847 39.23 -47.45 78.05
C THR A 847 40.43 -46.95 77.22
N GLN A 848 40.73 -45.65 77.33
CA GLN A 848 41.81 -44.90 76.63
C GLN A 848 41.68 -44.77 75.10
N ALA A 849 41.24 -43.58 74.67
CA ALA A 849 41.41 -43.11 73.30
C ALA A 849 42.79 -42.44 73.14
N GLY A 850 43.61 -42.92 72.21
CA GLY A 850 44.92 -42.33 71.90
C GLY A 850 45.84 -43.24 71.08
N ARG A 851 45.84 -43.06 69.75
CA ARG A 851 46.82 -43.59 68.78
C ARG A 851 47.20 -45.08 68.91
N TYR A 852 46.36 -45.97 68.37
CA TYR A 852 46.78 -47.29 67.91
C TYR A 852 47.27 -47.19 66.45
N PRO A 853 48.34 -47.89 66.03
CA PRO A 853 48.76 -47.89 64.64
C PRO A 853 47.74 -48.70 63.80
N ARG A 854 47.43 -48.21 62.60
CA ARG A 854 46.49 -48.85 61.68
C ARG A 854 47.09 -48.93 60.28
N ASN A 855 46.87 -50.06 59.62
CA ASN A 855 47.32 -50.29 58.25
C ASN A 855 46.53 -49.46 57.22
N GLU A 856 45.39 -48.89 57.60
CA GLU A 856 44.56 -48.06 56.72
C GLU A 856 44.03 -46.83 57.45
N THR A 857 43.77 -45.76 56.68
CA THR A 857 42.98 -44.61 57.11
C THR A 857 42.02 -44.21 56.00
N PHE A 858 40.84 -43.71 56.39
CA PHE A 858 39.75 -43.36 55.47
C PHE A 858 39.18 -41.99 55.80
N VAL A 859 38.79 -41.25 54.76
CA VAL A 859 38.13 -39.95 54.88
C VAL A 859 36.91 -39.89 53.95
N PRO A 860 35.81 -39.24 54.38
CA PRO A 860 34.61 -39.13 53.57
C PRO A 860 34.77 -38.13 52.43
N ILE A 861 34.21 -38.46 51.26
CA ILE A 861 33.99 -37.53 50.14
C ILE A 861 32.51 -37.12 50.19
N LEU A 862 32.25 -35.86 50.52
CA LEU A 862 30.91 -35.29 50.67
C LEU A 862 30.57 -34.40 49.46
N GLN A 863 29.49 -34.72 48.76
CA GLN A 863 28.91 -33.87 47.72
C GLN A 863 27.77 -33.06 48.36
N GLY A 864 28.06 -31.82 48.76
CA GLY A 864 27.17 -31.06 49.66
C GLY A 864 27.00 -31.80 50.99
N GLU A 865 25.76 -32.09 51.38
CA GLU A 865 25.45 -32.88 52.60
C GLU A 865 25.44 -34.41 52.36
N LYS A 866 25.58 -34.86 51.11
CA LYS A 866 25.47 -36.28 50.73
C LYS A 866 26.83 -36.96 50.77
N LEU A 867 26.93 -38.10 51.45
CA LEU A 867 28.10 -38.98 51.33
C LEU A 867 28.13 -39.60 49.93
N TRP A 868 29.14 -39.23 49.14
CA TRP A 868 29.34 -39.70 47.77
C TRP A 868 30.28 -40.91 47.72
N GLY A 869 31.30 -40.91 48.58
CA GLY A 869 32.31 -41.96 48.60
C GLY A 869 33.31 -41.86 49.75
N LEU A 870 34.35 -42.69 49.70
CA LEU A 870 35.48 -42.70 50.63
C LEU A 870 36.79 -42.59 49.84
N LEU A 871 37.73 -41.78 50.34
CA LEU A 871 39.14 -41.83 49.95
C LEU A 871 39.89 -42.62 51.03
N VAL A 872 40.61 -43.67 50.62
CA VAL A 872 41.27 -44.61 51.54
C VAL A 872 42.74 -44.76 51.19
N ALA A 873 43.61 -44.67 52.19
CA ALA A 873 45.06 -44.84 52.05
C ALA A 873 45.56 -46.02 52.90
N TYR A 874 46.46 -46.82 52.34
CA TYR A 874 46.91 -48.11 52.87
C TYR A 874 48.43 -48.20 53.03
N GLN A 875 48.87 -48.78 54.15
CA GLN A 875 50.22 -49.24 54.44
C GLN A 875 50.13 -50.69 54.96
N ASN A 876 50.43 -51.67 54.10
CA ASN A 876 50.28 -53.09 54.41
C ASN A 876 51.57 -53.76 54.89
N SER A 877 52.75 -53.23 54.54
CA SER A 877 54.04 -53.77 55.01
C SER A 877 54.24 -53.71 56.54
N GLN A 878 53.75 -52.65 57.19
CA GLN A 878 53.90 -52.43 58.63
C GLN A 878 52.84 -51.47 59.18
N PRO A 879 52.44 -51.59 60.46
CA PRO A 879 51.46 -50.69 61.08
C PRO A 879 51.96 -49.23 61.13
N ARG A 880 51.24 -48.30 60.47
CA ARG A 880 51.59 -46.87 60.43
C ARG A 880 50.91 -46.11 61.57
N TYR A 881 51.66 -45.19 62.18
CA TYR A 881 51.10 -44.12 63.01
C TYR A 881 50.86 -42.90 62.14
N TRP A 882 49.61 -42.73 61.72
CA TRP A 882 49.16 -41.55 60.98
C TRP A 882 49.33 -40.30 61.83
N GLN A 883 50.05 -39.30 61.31
CA GLN A 883 50.19 -38.00 61.94
C GLN A 883 48.96 -37.13 61.67
N ASP A 884 48.72 -36.14 62.54
CA ASP A 884 47.52 -35.31 62.43
C ASP A 884 47.57 -34.47 61.13
N GLU A 885 48.77 -34.11 60.67
CA GLU A 885 49.03 -33.45 59.38
C GLU A 885 48.63 -34.33 58.18
N GLU A 886 48.89 -35.64 58.23
CA GLU A 886 48.56 -36.60 57.16
C GLU A 886 47.05 -36.85 57.07
N ILE A 887 46.38 -36.93 58.22
CA ILE A 887 44.92 -37.09 58.30
C ILE A 887 44.22 -35.80 57.82
N ASN A 888 44.72 -34.64 58.24
CA ASN A 888 44.22 -33.34 57.79
C ASN A 888 44.42 -33.15 56.28
N LEU A 889 45.55 -33.61 55.72
CA LEU A 889 45.78 -33.61 54.27
C LEU A 889 44.73 -34.44 53.53
N LEU A 890 44.52 -35.71 53.93
CA LEU A 890 43.51 -36.57 53.30
C LEU A 890 42.11 -35.95 53.41
N ALA A 891 41.74 -35.43 54.58
CA ALA A 891 40.44 -34.79 54.78
C ALA A 891 40.24 -33.57 53.88
N GLN A 892 41.29 -32.74 53.69
CA GLN A 892 41.24 -31.61 52.75
C GLN A 892 41.03 -32.09 51.30
N VAL A 893 41.75 -33.14 50.86
CA VAL A 893 41.56 -33.71 49.50
C VAL A 893 40.14 -34.28 49.33
N GLY A 894 39.60 -34.97 50.34
CA GLY A 894 38.23 -35.50 50.32
C GLY A 894 37.16 -34.40 50.15
N VAL A 895 37.34 -33.25 50.81
CA VAL A 895 36.47 -32.07 50.63
C VAL A 895 36.63 -31.46 49.23
N GLN A 896 37.85 -31.33 48.70
CA GLN A 896 38.06 -30.76 47.36
C GLN A 896 37.48 -31.66 46.24
N LEU A 897 37.60 -32.99 46.36
CA LEU A 897 36.95 -33.94 45.46
C LEU A 897 35.42 -33.74 45.45
N GLY A 898 34.80 -33.60 46.61
CA GLY A 898 33.37 -33.37 46.75
C GLY A 898 32.87 -32.10 46.02
N ILE A 899 33.64 -31.01 46.13
CA ILE A 899 33.37 -29.75 45.44
C ILE A 899 33.54 -29.90 43.92
N ALA A 900 34.61 -30.55 43.46
CA ALA A 900 34.89 -30.74 42.04
C ALA A 900 33.78 -31.57 41.36
N ILE A 901 33.31 -32.65 42.01
CA ILE A 901 32.17 -33.47 41.54
C ILE A 901 30.91 -32.62 41.38
N GLN A 902 30.58 -31.79 42.39
CA GLN A 902 29.41 -30.91 42.35
C GLN A 902 29.50 -29.85 41.24
N GLN A 903 30.69 -29.32 40.96
CA GLN A 903 30.92 -28.33 39.90
C GLN A 903 30.76 -28.94 38.50
N ALA A 904 31.28 -30.16 38.28
CA ALA A 904 31.14 -30.86 37.00
C ALA A 904 29.66 -31.11 36.64
N GLU A 905 28.87 -31.65 37.56
CA GLU A 905 27.43 -31.92 37.34
C GLU A 905 26.63 -30.63 37.06
N LEU A 906 26.92 -29.53 37.78
CA LEU A 906 26.23 -28.25 37.60
C LEU A 906 26.56 -27.60 36.25
N LEU A 907 27.81 -27.72 35.79
CA LEU A 907 28.24 -27.19 34.49
C LEU A 907 27.53 -27.91 33.35
N GLU A 908 27.40 -29.24 33.43
CA GLU A 908 26.73 -30.05 32.41
C GLU A 908 25.23 -29.74 32.32
N GLN A 909 24.54 -29.60 33.46
CA GLN A 909 23.14 -29.14 33.49
C GLN A 909 22.97 -27.76 32.86
N THR A 910 23.83 -26.80 33.22
CA THR A 910 23.77 -25.42 32.69
C THR A 910 23.99 -25.39 31.18
N ARG A 911 24.95 -26.18 30.68
CA ARG A 911 25.24 -26.27 29.24
C ARG A 911 24.05 -26.82 28.45
N LYS A 912 23.41 -27.87 28.98
CA LYS A 912 22.25 -28.50 28.35
C LYS A 912 21.03 -27.58 28.27
N GLN A 913 20.75 -26.83 29.35
CA GLN A 913 19.69 -25.81 29.36
C GLN A 913 19.95 -24.68 28.36
N ALA A 914 21.20 -24.24 28.20
CA ALA A 914 21.56 -23.21 27.22
C ALA A 914 21.37 -23.69 25.77
N GLU A 915 21.70 -24.95 25.47
CA GLU A 915 21.47 -25.59 24.17
C GLU A 915 19.96 -25.69 23.84
N GLU A 916 19.16 -26.20 24.77
CA GLU A 916 17.69 -26.32 24.63
C GLU A 916 17.02 -24.95 24.41
N LEU A 917 17.37 -23.93 25.22
CA LEU A 917 16.83 -22.57 25.09
C LEU A 917 17.21 -21.92 23.75
N THR A 918 18.45 -22.11 23.28
CA THR A 918 18.92 -21.57 21.99
C THR A 918 18.16 -22.19 20.82
N GLN A 919 17.83 -23.48 20.90
CA GLN A 919 17.04 -24.15 19.87
C GLN A 919 15.58 -23.66 19.86
N ALA A 920 14.93 -23.60 21.02
CA ALA A 920 13.56 -23.10 21.15
C ALA A 920 13.43 -21.65 20.65
N PHE A 921 14.40 -20.78 20.93
CA PHE A 921 14.43 -19.41 20.43
C PHE A 921 14.49 -19.33 18.89
N ARG A 922 15.32 -20.16 18.24
CA ARG A 922 15.42 -20.22 16.77
C ARG A 922 14.12 -20.73 16.12
N GLU A 923 13.46 -21.70 16.74
CA GLU A 923 12.18 -22.25 16.24
C GLU A 923 11.04 -21.23 16.38
N LEU A 924 10.98 -20.50 17.50
CA LEU A 924 10.01 -19.43 17.71
C LEU A 924 10.21 -18.29 16.70
N GLN A 925 11.45 -17.82 16.51
CA GLN A 925 11.76 -16.73 15.59
C GLN A 925 11.43 -17.09 14.14
N ARG A 926 11.78 -18.31 13.69
CA ARG A 926 11.38 -18.83 12.36
C ARG A 926 9.86 -18.86 12.18
N SER A 927 9.13 -19.26 13.20
CA SER A 927 7.66 -19.33 13.16
C SER A 927 7.03 -17.94 13.06
N GLN A 928 7.57 -16.95 13.77
CA GLN A 928 7.09 -15.57 13.75
C GLN A 928 7.32 -14.90 12.38
N ASP A 929 8.51 -15.05 11.80
CA ASP A 929 8.81 -14.51 10.46
C ASP A 929 7.93 -15.13 9.36
N GLN A 930 7.65 -16.44 9.45
CA GLN A 930 6.74 -17.12 8.52
C GLN A 930 5.30 -16.59 8.63
N LEU A 931 4.80 -16.29 9.84
CA LEU A 931 3.48 -15.72 10.05
C LEU A 931 3.37 -14.31 9.45
N ILE A 932 4.34 -13.43 9.74
CA ILE A 932 4.37 -12.05 9.21
C ILE A 932 4.39 -12.06 7.67
N GLN A 933 5.15 -12.96 7.06
CA GLN A 933 5.23 -13.04 5.60
C GLN A 933 3.95 -13.65 4.98
N ARG A 934 3.32 -14.62 5.65
CA ARG A 934 2.02 -15.19 5.25
C ARG A 934 0.92 -14.14 5.28
N GLU A 935 0.84 -13.35 6.33
CA GLU A 935 -0.15 -12.29 6.50
C GLU A 935 -0.01 -11.18 5.44
N LYS A 936 1.23 -10.71 5.19
CA LYS A 936 1.51 -9.74 4.11
C LYS A 936 1.09 -10.25 2.73
N MET A 937 1.29 -11.54 2.44
CA MET A 937 0.90 -12.13 1.15
C MET A 937 -0.61 -12.33 1.03
N ALA A 938 -1.30 -12.70 2.11
CA ALA A 938 -2.77 -12.80 2.13
C ALA A 938 -3.44 -11.43 1.92
N ALA A 939 -2.97 -10.38 2.61
CA ALA A 939 -3.46 -9.02 2.44
C ALA A 939 -3.24 -8.49 1.00
N LEU A 940 -2.05 -8.75 0.43
CA LEU A 940 -1.75 -8.39 -0.96
C LEU A 940 -2.62 -9.18 -1.95
N GLY A 941 -2.86 -10.46 -1.71
CA GLY A 941 -3.71 -11.31 -2.54
C GLY A 941 -5.18 -10.87 -2.59
N GLN A 942 -5.74 -10.44 -1.46
CA GLN A 942 -7.10 -9.89 -1.43
C GLN A 942 -7.20 -8.55 -2.18
N LEU A 943 -6.24 -7.64 -1.98
CA LEU A 943 -6.20 -6.36 -2.70
C LEU A 943 -6.06 -6.55 -4.22
N VAL A 944 -5.14 -7.39 -4.67
CA VAL A 944 -4.92 -7.64 -6.10
C VAL A 944 -6.13 -8.32 -6.73
N ALA A 945 -6.83 -9.22 -6.02
CA ALA A 945 -8.07 -9.83 -6.51
C ALA A 945 -9.19 -8.79 -6.73
N GLY A 946 -9.36 -7.84 -5.81
CA GLY A 946 -10.32 -6.74 -5.94
C GLY A 946 -9.98 -5.82 -7.11
N VAL A 947 -8.75 -5.29 -7.13
CA VAL A 947 -8.26 -4.40 -8.20
C VAL A 947 -8.32 -5.06 -9.57
N ALA A 948 -7.98 -6.35 -9.68
CA ALA A 948 -8.12 -7.10 -10.93
C ALA A 948 -9.57 -7.24 -11.40
N HIS A 949 -10.54 -7.31 -10.49
CA HIS A 949 -11.95 -7.35 -10.85
C HIS A 949 -12.46 -5.98 -11.31
N GLU A 950 -11.98 -4.90 -10.68
CA GLU A 950 -12.34 -3.52 -11.03
C GLU A 950 -11.72 -3.06 -12.36
N ILE A 951 -10.47 -3.45 -12.68
CA ILE A 951 -9.84 -3.12 -13.97
C ILE A 951 -10.46 -3.93 -15.12
N ASN A 952 -10.84 -5.19 -14.91
CA ASN A 952 -11.44 -6.02 -15.96
C ASN A 952 -12.77 -5.44 -16.49
N ASN A 953 -13.58 -4.80 -15.65
CA ASN A 953 -14.89 -4.28 -16.03
C ASN A 953 -14.83 -3.20 -17.15
N PRO A 954 -14.09 -2.07 -17.02
CA PRO A 954 -13.93 -1.09 -18.09
C PRO A 954 -13.12 -1.63 -19.28
N VAL A 955 -12.15 -2.52 -19.06
CA VAL A 955 -11.36 -3.12 -20.16
C VAL A 955 -12.22 -4.00 -21.05
N ASN A 956 -13.10 -4.83 -20.46
CA ASN A 956 -14.08 -5.62 -21.23
C ASN A 956 -15.07 -4.73 -22.00
N PHE A 957 -15.49 -3.61 -21.42
CA PHE A 957 -16.35 -2.63 -22.10
C PHE A 957 -15.64 -2.00 -23.31
N ILE A 958 -14.37 -1.61 -23.18
CA ILE A 958 -13.56 -1.08 -24.29
C ILE A 958 -13.36 -2.16 -25.37
N TYR A 959 -12.92 -3.35 -24.98
CA TYR A 959 -12.65 -4.46 -25.90
C TYR A 959 -13.89 -4.86 -26.71
N GLY A 960 -15.05 -5.01 -26.05
CA GLY A 960 -16.31 -5.38 -26.71
C GLY A 960 -16.77 -4.33 -27.73
N ASN A 961 -16.70 -3.05 -27.38
CA ASN A 961 -17.09 -1.97 -28.29
C ASN A 961 -16.13 -1.79 -29.47
N LEU A 962 -14.81 -1.97 -29.27
CA LEU A 962 -13.81 -1.84 -30.34
C LEU A 962 -14.06 -2.78 -31.51
N SER A 963 -14.59 -3.99 -31.27
CA SER A 963 -14.95 -4.93 -32.35
C SER A 963 -16.04 -4.36 -33.26
N HIS A 964 -17.10 -3.82 -32.67
CA HIS A 964 -18.22 -3.22 -33.41
C HIS A 964 -17.83 -1.90 -34.07
N VAL A 965 -17.03 -1.05 -33.42
CA VAL A 965 -16.54 0.20 -34.02
C VAL A 965 -15.64 -0.09 -35.23
N SER A 966 -14.81 -1.14 -35.17
CA SER A 966 -14.00 -1.60 -36.31
C SER A 966 -14.87 -2.06 -37.49
N GLU A 967 -15.93 -2.83 -37.22
CA GLU A 967 -16.90 -3.29 -38.22
C GLU A 967 -17.64 -2.10 -38.88
N TYR A 968 -18.22 -1.19 -38.09
CA TYR A 968 -18.88 0.01 -38.60
C TYR A 968 -17.91 0.93 -39.38
N THR A 969 -16.66 1.03 -38.94
CA THR A 969 -15.63 1.80 -39.68
C THR A 969 -15.36 1.16 -41.03
N GLN A 970 -15.22 -0.17 -41.10
CA GLN A 970 -14.99 -0.87 -42.36
C GLN A 970 -16.17 -0.72 -43.32
N ASP A 971 -17.41 -0.81 -42.84
CA ASP A 971 -18.62 -0.61 -43.65
C ASP A 971 -18.72 0.83 -44.19
N LEU A 972 -18.40 1.84 -43.38
CA LEU A 972 -18.37 3.24 -43.80
C LEU A 972 -17.27 3.50 -44.84
N LEU A 973 -16.08 2.93 -44.66
CA LEU A 973 -14.99 3.00 -45.64
C LEU A 973 -15.35 2.26 -46.94
N ASN A 974 -16.02 1.12 -46.86
CA ASN A 974 -16.53 0.39 -48.03
C ASN A 974 -17.56 1.23 -48.80
N LEU A 975 -18.47 1.93 -48.10
CA LEU A 975 -19.44 2.84 -48.72
C LEU A 975 -18.76 4.07 -49.35
N LEU A 976 -17.76 4.66 -48.69
CA LEU A 976 -16.96 5.77 -49.23
C LEU A 976 -16.20 5.35 -50.50
N ASN A 977 -15.57 4.17 -50.49
CA ASN A 977 -14.89 3.59 -51.65
C ASN A 977 -15.87 3.37 -52.83
N LEU A 978 -17.09 2.89 -52.56
CA LEU A 978 -18.14 2.77 -53.59
C LEU A 978 -18.57 4.14 -54.12
N TYR A 979 -18.71 5.15 -53.25
CA TYR A 979 -19.06 6.51 -53.66
C TYR A 979 -17.98 7.13 -54.55
N GLN A 980 -16.70 7.06 -54.15
CA GLN A 980 -15.57 7.53 -54.97
C GLN A 980 -15.48 6.79 -56.32
N ARG A 981 -15.72 5.47 -56.33
CA ARG A 981 -15.65 4.64 -57.55
C ARG A 981 -16.74 4.96 -58.58
N TYR A 982 -17.97 5.25 -58.13
CA TYR A 982 -19.12 5.50 -59.02
C TYR A 982 -19.43 6.99 -59.21
N TYR A 983 -18.83 7.88 -58.41
CA TYR A 983 -18.97 9.33 -58.52
C TYR A 983 -17.60 10.04 -58.42
N PRO A 984 -16.67 9.79 -59.36
CA PRO A 984 -15.28 10.26 -59.28
C PRO A 984 -15.10 11.78 -59.52
N ASN A 985 -16.11 12.45 -60.08
CA ASN A 985 -16.13 13.91 -60.27
C ASN A 985 -17.31 14.51 -59.46
N PRO A 986 -17.17 14.65 -58.13
CA PRO A 986 -18.22 15.21 -57.30
C PRO A 986 -18.37 16.72 -57.49
N VAL A 987 -19.47 17.30 -56.98
CA VAL A 987 -19.67 18.75 -57.01
C VAL A 987 -18.61 19.47 -56.15
N PRO A 988 -18.22 20.73 -56.48
CA PRO A 988 -17.12 21.42 -55.80
C PRO A 988 -17.22 21.46 -54.27
N GLN A 989 -18.44 21.59 -53.71
CA GLN A 989 -18.62 21.59 -52.25
C GLN A 989 -18.23 20.26 -51.58
N ILE A 990 -18.32 19.14 -52.30
CA ILE A 990 -17.90 17.83 -51.81
C ILE A 990 -16.40 17.65 -52.00
N GLN A 991 -15.84 18.12 -53.12
CA GLN A 991 -14.39 18.11 -53.39
C GLN A 991 -13.63 18.87 -52.29
N GLU A 992 -14.04 20.12 -52.03
CA GLU A 992 -13.47 21.01 -51.00
C GLU A 992 -13.60 20.39 -49.60
N GLN A 993 -14.71 19.70 -49.32
CA GLN A 993 -14.93 19.04 -48.03
C GLN A 993 -14.12 17.74 -47.86
N VAL A 994 -13.82 17.02 -48.94
CA VAL A 994 -12.95 15.82 -48.95
C VAL A 994 -11.49 16.22 -48.71
N GLU A 995 -11.03 17.29 -49.35
CA GLU A 995 -9.69 17.86 -49.13
C GLU A 995 -9.57 18.44 -47.70
N ALA A 996 -10.57 19.17 -47.21
CA ALA A 996 -10.56 19.76 -45.86
C ALA A 996 -10.63 18.73 -44.71
N ILE A 997 -11.09 17.49 -44.97
CA ILE A 997 -11.15 16.41 -43.99
C ILE A 997 -9.92 15.48 -44.06
N ASP A 998 -9.16 15.52 -45.16
CA ASP A 998 -8.11 14.54 -45.48
C ASP A 998 -8.62 13.09 -45.37
N VAL A 999 -9.60 12.76 -46.22
CA VAL A 999 -10.25 11.45 -46.23
C VAL A 999 -9.25 10.32 -46.53
N GLU A 1000 -8.17 10.58 -47.26
CA GLU A 1000 -7.13 9.59 -47.56
C GLU A 1000 -6.28 9.27 -46.34
N PHE A 1001 -5.88 10.27 -45.54
CA PHE A 1001 -5.23 10.04 -44.25
C PHE A 1001 -6.15 9.27 -43.29
N ILE A 1002 -7.40 9.73 -43.11
CA ILE A 1002 -8.35 9.10 -42.18
C ILE A 1002 -8.64 7.63 -42.56
N SER A 1003 -8.80 7.34 -43.85
CA SER A 1003 -9.06 5.97 -44.33
C SER A 1003 -7.90 5.01 -44.04
N ASN A 1004 -6.67 5.54 -43.95
CA ASN A 1004 -5.46 4.76 -43.68
C ASN A 1004 -5.09 4.69 -42.18
N ASP A 1005 -5.39 5.73 -41.40
CA ASP A 1005 -5.03 5.79 -39.98
C ASP A 1005 -6.10 5.19 -39.06
N LEU A 1006 -7.38 5.50 -39.28
CA LEU A 1006 -8.46 5.09 -38.37
C LEU A 1006 -8.51 3.56 -38.14
N PRO A 1007 -8.34 2.69 -39.15
CA PRO A 1007 -8.24 1.24 -38.91
C PRO A 1007 -7.00 0.83 -38.09
N LYS A 1008 -5.85 1.49 -38.29
CA LYS A 1008 -4.61 1.22 -37.53
C LYS A 1008 -4.75 1.66 -36.08
N THR A 1009 -5.36 2.82 -35.85
CA THR A 1009 -5.62 3.39 -34.54
C THR A 1009 -6.61 2.52 -33.74
N LEU A 1010 -7.66 2.00 -34.38
CA LEU A 1010 -8.55 1.00 -33.76
C LEU A 1010 -7.85 -0.34 -33.46
N ALA A 1011 -7.00 -0.83 -34.36
CA ALA A 1011 -6.21 -2.03 -34.14
C ALA A 1011 -5.20 -1.86 -32.97
N SER A 1012 -4.59 -0.68 -32.85
CA SER A 1012 -3.69 -0.32 -31.75
C SER A 1012 -4.43 -0.30 -30.40
N MET A 1013 -5.61 0.34 -30.33
CA MET A 1013 -6.45 0.30 -29.13
C MET A 1013 -6.87 -1.13 -28.75
N LYS A 1014 -7.17 -1.99 -29.74
CA LYS A 1014 -7.50 -3.39 -29.49
C LYS A 1014 -6.31 -4.15 -28.89
N MET A 1015 -5.11 -4.03 -29.46
CA MET A 1015 -3.88 -4.62 -28.90
C MET A 1015 -3.58 -4.11 -27.48
N GLY A 1016 -3.77 -2.82 -27.22
CA GLY A 1016 -3.62 -2.24 -25.88
C GLY A 1016 -4.60 -2.83 -24.88
N SER A 1017 -5.88 -2.95 -25.27
CA SER A 1017 -6.94 -3.55 -24.45
C SER A 1017 -6.70 -5.03 -24.16
N ASP A 1018 -6.32 -5.82 -25.17
CA ASP A 1018 -5.93 -7.22 -25.00
C ASP A 1018 -4.71 -7.37 -24.07
N ARG A 1019 -3.69 -6.50 -24.20
CA ARG A 1019 -2.51 -6.51 -23.32
C ARG A 1019 -2.87 -6.23 -21.87
N ILE A 1020 -3.76 -5.26 -21.60
CA ILE A 1020 -4.24 -5.00 -20.24
C ILE A 1020 -5.03 -6.20 -19.72
N ARG A 1021 -5.91 -6.80 -20.54
CA ARG A 1021 -6.66 -8.00 -20.15
C ARG A 1021 -5.73 -9.16 -19.77
N GLN A 1022 -4.67 -9.40 -20.55
CA GLN A 1022 -3.67 -10.43 -20.24
C GLN A 1022 -2.89 -10.12 -18.96
N LEU A 1023 -2.42 -8.87 -18.78
CA LEU A 1023 -1.73 -8.46 -17.54
C LEU A 1023 -2.60 -8.67 -16.30
N VAL A 1024 -3.88 -8.31 -16.37
CA VAL A 1024 -4.83 -8.49 -15.25
C VAL A 1024 -5.14 -9.97 -15.00
N LEU A 1025 -5.21 -10.80 -16.05
CA LEU A 1025 -5.37 -12.25 -15.92
C LEU A 1025 -4.13 -12.88 -15.27
N SER A 1026 -2.92 -12.55 -15.70
CA SER A 1026 -1.67 -13.03 -15.08
C SER A 1026 -1.50 -12.52 -13.65
N LEU A 1027 -1.84 -11.26 -13.35
CA LEU A 1027 -1.89 -10.72 -11.98
C LEU A 1027 -2.87 -11.52 -11.12
N ARG A 1028 -4.06 -11.84 -11.62
CA ARG A 1028 -5.05 -12.65 -10.90
C ARG A 1028 -4.60 -14.11 -10.71
N THR A 1029 -3.88 -14.70 -11.67
CA THR A 1029 -3.31 -16.05 -11.56
C THR A 1029 -2.15 -16.08 -10.55
N PHE A 1030 -1.28 -15.06 -10.58
CA PHE A 1030 -0.19 -14.87 -9.62
C PHE A 1030 -0.71 -14.56 -8.20
N SER A 1031 -1.81 -13.82 -8.08
CA SER A 1031 -2.46 -13.44 -6.82
C SER A 1031 -3.17 -14.58 -6.10
N ARG A 1032 -3.30 -15.77 -6.70
CA ARG A 1032 -3.88 -16.97 -6.07
C ARG A 1032 -2.87 -17.70 -5.16
N LEU A 1033 -2.18 -16.94 -4.31
CA LEU A 1033 -1.19 -17.42 -3.36
C LEU A 1033 -1.78 -18.24 -2.19
N ASP A 1034 -3.11 -18.25 -2.04
CA ASP A 1034 -3.83 -18.96 -0.96
C ASP A 1034 -4.20 -20.43 -1.26
N GLU A 1035 -3.85 -20.97 -2.43
CA GLU A 1035 -4.03 -22.41 -2.68
C GLU A 1035 -2.94 -23.22 -1.96
N ALA A 1036 -3.16 -23.46 -0.66
CA ALA A 1036 -2.29 -24.26 0.22
C ALA A 1036 -2.28 -25.78 -0.09
N GLN A 1037 -2.62 -26.16 -1.32
CA GLN A 1037 -2.74 -27.54 -1.79
C GLN A 1037 -1.79 -27.77 -2.97
N MET A 1038 -1.12 -28.91 -2.96
CA MET A 1038 -0.39 -29.38 -4.13
C MET A 1038 -1.35 -29.70 -5.27
N LYS A 1039 -0.95 -29.32 -6.49
CA LYS A 1039 -1.71 -29.58 -7.71
C LYS A 1039 -0.77 -30.00 -8.82
N SER A 1040 -1.25 -30.90 -9.67
CA SER A 1040 -0.59 -31.24 -10.93
C SER A 1040 -0.86 -30.12 -11.94
N VAL A 1041 0.18 -29.38 -12.32
CA VAL A 1041 0.10 -28.19 -13.18
C VAL A 1041 1.19 -28.17 -14.26
N ASP A 1042 0.98 -27.37 -15.30
CA ASP A 1042 2.00 -27.07 -16.29
C ASP A 1042 2.95 -25.97 -15.74
N LEU A 1043 4.24 -26.27 -15.68
CA LEU A 1043 5.26 -25.32 -15.22
C LEU A 1043 5.60 -24.25 -16.27
N HIS A 1044 5.35 -24.49 -17.56
CA HIS A 1044 5.55 -23.50 -18.61
C HIS A 1044 4.57 -22.33 -18.45
N GLU A 1045 3.32 -22.61 -18.05
CA GLU A 1045 2.32 -21.57 -17.74
C GLU A 1045 2.79 -20.66 -16.58
N GLY A 1046 3.41 -21.24 -15.55
CA GLY A 1046 3.97 -20.48 -14.42
C GLY A 1046 5.13 -19.56 -14.81
N ILE A 1047 6.06 -20.07 -15.62
CA ILE A 1047 7.20 -19.29 -16.15
C ILE A 1047 6.69 -18.17 -17.07
N ASP A 1048 5.75 -18.46 -17.98
CA ASP A 1048 5.25 -17.49 -18.95
C ASP A 1048 4.44 -16.36 -18.30
N ASN A 1049 3.64 -16.66 -17.28
CA ASN A 1049 2.98 -15.63 -16.47
C ASN A 1049 3.99 -14.74 -15.74
N THR A 1050 5.08 -15.33 -15.21
CA THR A 1050 6.16 -14.58 -14.53
C THR A 1050 6.88 -13.64 -15.51
N LEU A 1051 7.19 -14.11 -16.72
CA LEU A 1051 7.78 -13.30 -17.79
C LEU A 1051 6.85 -12.18 -18.26
N LEU A 1052 5.52 -12.38 -18.26
CA LEU A 1052 4.57 -11.32 -18.62
C LEU A 1052 4.58 -10.18 -17.58
N ILE A 1053 4.69 -10.50 -16.30
CA ILE A 1053 4.80 -9.51 -15.21
C ILE A 1053 6.13 -8.72 -15.34
N LEU A 1054 7.24 -9.41 -15.62
CA LEU A 1054 8.56 -8.80 -15.82
C LEU A 1054 8.74 -8.12 -17.19
N GLN A 1055 7.75 -8.19 -18.10
CA GLN A 1055 7.86 -7.66 -19.47
C GLN A 1055 8.25 -6.17 -19.54
N HIS A 1056 7.91 -5.36 -18.52
CA HIS A 1056 8.27 -3.94 -18.48
C HIS A 1056 9.76 -3.69 -18.20
N ARG A 1057 10.47 -4.64 -17.56
CA ARG A 1057 11.92 -4.59 -17.32
C ARG A 1057 12.75 -5.24 -18.43
N LEU A 1058 12.14 -6.18 -19.16
CA LEU A 1058 12.77 -6.86 -20.29
C LEU A 1058 12.82 -6.00 -21.56
N LYS A 1059 12.06 -4.90 -21.61
CA LYS A 1059 11.98 -3.99 -22.77
C LYS A 1059 12.83 -2.75 -22.56
N ALA A 1060 13.40 -2.26 -23.67
CA ALA A 1060 14.25 -1.08 -23.71
C ALA A 1060 13.56 0.14 -23.05
N ASN A 1061 14.33 0.82 -22.21
CA ASN A 1061 13.97 2.07 -21.57
C ASN A 1061 14.96 3.16 -22.04
N THR A 1062 14.79 4.42 -21.63
CA THR A 1062 15.62 5.54 -22.14
C THR A 1062 17.14 5.35 -22.02
N ASP A 1063 17.59 4.51 -21.09
CA ASP A 1063 18.99 4.38 -20.70
C ASP A 1063 19.55 2.94 -20.85
N LEU A 1064 18.72 1.96 -21.28
CA LEU A 1064 19.09 0.53 -21.30
C LEU A 1064 18.52 -0.24 -22.53
N PRO A 1065 19.31 -1.12 -23.17
CA PRO A 1065 18.89 -1.96 -24.31
C PRO A 1065 17.89 -3.07 -23.94
N ASP A 1066 17.14 -3.56 -24.93
CA ASP A 1066 16.23 -4.72 -24.79
C ASP A 1066 16.98 -5.99 -24.30
N ILE A 1067 16.34 -6.75 -23.41
CA ILE A 1067 16.84 -8.06 -22.94
C ILE A 1067 16.10 -9.17 -23.72
N GLU A 1068 16.83 -9.92 -24.54
CA GLU A 1068 16.26 -11.01 -25.34
C GLU A 1068 16.01 -12.27 -24.48
N VAL A 1069 14.75 -12.72 -24.41
CA VAL A 1069 14.39 -13.96 -23.69
C VAL A 1069 14.29 -15.15 -24.66
N ILE A 1070 15.22 -16.09 -24.53
CA ILE A 1070 15.30 -17.32 -25.32
C ILE A 1070 14.61 -18.47 -24.57
N LYS A 1071 13.50 -18.99 -25.11
CA LYS A 1071 12.75 -20.12 -24.53
C LYS A 1071 13.07 -21.42 -25.27
N GLU A 1072 13.67 -22.38 -24.57
CA GLU A 1072 14.00 -23.72 -25.05
C GLU A 1072 13.22 -24.74 -24.20
N TYR A 1073 11.90 -24.77 -24.35
CA TYR A 1073 11.02 -25.64 -23.56
C TYR A 1073 11.00 -27.07 -24.12
N GLY A 1074 11.35 -28.04 -23.28
CA GLY A 1074 11.17 -29.47 -23.57
C GLY A 1074 9.77 -29.95 -23.18
N ASP A 1075 9.37 -31.10 -23.71
CA ASP A 1075 8.10 -31.74 -23.37
C ASP A 1075 8.11 -32.17 -21.90
N LEU A 1076 7.20 -31.60 -21.09
CA LEU A 1076 7.11 -31.84 -19.66
C LEU A 1076 5.73 -32.42 -19.31
N PRO A 1077 5.66 -33.52 -18.51
CA PRO A 1077 4.40 -33.92 -17.92
C PRO A 1077 3.95 -32.93 -16.84
N PRO A 1078 2.65 -32.81 -16.56
CA PRO A 1078 2.13 -32.01 -15.45
C PRO A 1078 2.78 -32.38 -14.10
N VAL A 1079 3.34 -31.40 -13.41
CA VAL A 1079 4.14 -31.58 -12.18
C VAL A 1079 3.31 -31.28 -10.94
N GLU A 1080 3.41 -32.14 -9.94
CA GLU A 1080 2.76 -31.99 -8.64
C GLU A 1080 3.55 -31.04 -7.72
N CYS A 1081 3.06 -29.82 -7.59
CA CYS A 1081 3.73 -28.76 -6.84
C CYS A 1081 2.74 -27.77 -6.18
N TYR A 1082 3.26 -26.86 -5.36
CA TYR A 1082 2.56 -25.65 -4.90
C TYR A 1082 2.77 -24.53 -5.94
N PRO A 1083 1.82 -24.25 -6.87
CA PRO A 1083 2.12 -23.48 -8.08
C PRO A 1083 2.52 -22.03 -7.76
N ALA A 1084 1.87 -21.41 -6.77
CA ALA A 1084 2.15 -20.05 -6.39
C ALA A 1084 3.54 -19.87 -5.72
N GLN A 1085 4.04 -20.91 -5.04
CA GLN A 1085 5.38 -20.90 -4.46
C GLN A 1085 6.46 -21.07 -5.54
N LEU A 1086 6.23 -21.92 -6.55
CA LEU A 1086 7.17 -22.03 -7.69
C LEU A 1086 7.18 -20.76 -8.56
N ASN A 1087 6.03 -20.11 -8.76
CA ASN A 1087 5.99 -18.80 -9.42
C ASN A 1087 6.80 -17.74 -8.65
N GLN A 1088 6.84 -17.81 -7.32
CA GLN A 1088 7.72 -16.95 -6.51
C GLN A 1088 9.21 -17.27 -6.73
N VAL A 1089 9.59 -18.54 -6.85
CA VAL A 1089 10.95 -18.98 -7.21
C VAL A 1089 11.36 -18.41 -8.58
N PHE A 1090 10.50 -18.55 -9.60
CA PHE A 1090 10.76 -18.03 -10.94
C PHE A 1090 10.91 -16.50 -10.94
N LEU A 1091 10.04 -15.78 -10.22
CA LEU A 1091 10.10 -14.32 -10.12
C LEU A 1091 11.42 -13.85 -9.48
N ASN A 1092 11.84 -14.48 -8.38
CA ASN A 1092 13.08 -14.15 -7.69
C ASN A 1092 14.31 -14.38 -8.57
N ILE A 1093 14.40 -15.53 -9.25
CA ILE A 1093 15.54 -15.88 -10.11
C ILE A 1093 15.58 -15.00 -11.36
N LEU A 1094 14.46 -14.80 -12.04
CA LEU A 1094 14.39 -13.95 -13.24
C LEU A 1094 14.65 -12.48 -12.91
N SER A 1095 14.13 -11.95 -11.78
CA SER A 1095 14.44 -10.58 -11.36
C SER A 1095 15.94 -10.41 -11.07
N ASN A 1096 16.57 -11.36 -10.36
CA ASN A 1096 18.01 -11.28 -10.09
C ASN A 1096 18.86 -11.34 -11.36
N GLY A 1097 18.47 -12.14 -12.36
CA GLY A 1097 19.13 -12.19 -13.67
C GLY A 1097 19.00 -10.88 -14.46
N ILE A 1098 17.83 -10.23 -14.40
CA ILE A 1098 17.62 -8.88 -14.96
C ILE A 1098 18.48 -7.85 -14.23
N ASP A 1099 18.45 -7.84 -12.89
CA ASP A 1099 19.23 -6.90 -12.07
C ASP A 1099 20.73 -7.00 -12.36
N ALA A 1100 21.27 -8.23 -12.50
CA ALA A 1100 22.68 -8.45 -12.81
C ALA A 1100 23.07 -7.92 -14.20
N ILE A 1101 22.17 -8.02 -15.18
CA ILE A 1101 22.35 -7.45 -16.51
C ILE A 1101 22.32 -5.91 -16.46
N GLU A 1102 21.33 -5.32 -15.77
CA GLU A 1102 21.19 -3.86 -15.62
C GLU A 1102 22.41 -3.23 -14.91
N ASP A 1103 22.86 -3.81 -13.79
CA ASP A 1103 24.03 -3.34 -13.03
C ASP A 1103 25.34 -3.48 -13.84
N GLY A 1104 25.44 -4.47 -14.74
CA GLY A 1104 26.59 -4.66 -15.62
C GLY A 1104 26.71 -3.63 -16.75
N LEU A 1105 25.61 -3.01 -17.16
CA LEU A 1105 25.56 -2.03 -18.25
C LEU A 1105 25.84 -0.58 -17.79
N GLY A 1106 25.63 -0.27 -16.51
CA GLY A 1106 25.78 1.08 -15.95
C GLY A 1106 27.22 1.61 -15.80
N ALA A 1107 28.24 0.81 -16.10
CA ALA A 1107 29.65 1.14 -15.88
C ALA A 1107 30.36 1.70 -17.12
N SER A 1108 30.22 3.01 -17.39
CA SER A 1108 31.06 3.72 -18.37
C SER A 1108 31.35 5.17 -17.94
N PRO A 1109 32.61 5.66 -18.03
CA PRO A 1109 32.98 6.99 -17.58
C PRO A 1109 32.56 8.07 -18.59
N SER A 1110 31.56 8.88 -18.23
CA SER A 1110 31.16 10.04 -19.02
C SER A 1110 32.24 11.12 -19.05
N MET A 1111 32.78 11.41 -20.23
CA MET A 1111 33.58 12.62 -20.46
C MET A 1111 32.67 13.86 -20.42
N ALA A 1112 32.88 14.74 -19.45
CA ALA A 1112 32.31 16.09 -19.46
C ALA A 1112 33.32 17.10 -20.04
N PRO A 1113 32.92 18.02 -20.93
CA PRO A 1113 33.82 19.01 -21.50
C PRO A 1113 34.14 20.13 -20.50
N THR A 1114 35.40 20.56 -20.47
CA THR A 1114 35.88 21.63 -19.61
C THR A 1114 35.33 23.00 -20.04
N ARG A 1115 34.74 23.74 -19.10
CA ARG A 1115 34.74 25.21 -19.13
C ARG A 1115 34.78 25.76 -17.71
N ALA A 1116 35.67 26.72 -17.51
CA ALA A 1116 35.97 27.33 -16.22
C ALA A 1116 35.11 28.57 -15.96
N GLU A 1117 35.36 29.16 -14.78
CA GLU A 1117 34.82 30.38 -14.17
C GLU A 1117 33.69 30.14 -13.15
N ASP A 1118 33.71 30.67 -11.92
CA ASP A 1118 34.73 31.13 -10.96
C ASP A 1118 33.92 31.55 -9.68
N ASN A 1119 34.58 31.68 -8.53
CA ASN A 1119 34.09 32.34 -7.30
C ASN A 1119 33.01 31.66 -6.43
N GLY A 1120 33.48 30.91 -5.42
CA GLY A 1120 33.52 31.54 -4.08
C GLY A 1120 32.93 30.78 -2.87
N LYS A 1121 33.82 30.17 -2.08
CA LYS A 1121 33.70 29.85 -0.63
C LYS A 1121 32.64 28.79 -0.22
N GLY A 1122 32.92 27.72 0.53
CA GLY A 1122 34.19 27.15 1.01
C GLY A 1122 34.07 26.50 2.40
N PHE A 1123 34.26 25.17 2.50
CA PHE A 1123 34.78 24.49 3.71
C PHE A 1123 35.31 23.07 3.36
N LEU A 1124 36.35 22.63 4.07
CA LEU A 1124 37.08 21.35 3.94
C LEU A 1124 36.68 20.45 5.14
N SER A 1125 36.24 19.18 5.02
CA SER A 1125 36.86 17.92 4.55
C SER A 1125 37.61 17.12 5.64
N MET A 1126 37.62 15.77 5.52
CA MET A 1126 38.13 14.72 6.43
C MET A 1126 37.14 14.28 7.55
N ASP A 1127 36.85 12.99 7.79
CA ASP A 1127 37.32 11.72 7.20
C ASP A 1127 36.22 10.63 7.15
N ARG A 1128 36.21 9.82 6.07
CA ARG A 1128 35.80 8.39 6.07
C ARG A 1128 36.49 7.63 4.94
N GLN A 1129 37.67 7.08 5.21
CA GLN A 1129 38.27 6.04 4.37
C GLN A 1129 37.67 4.68 4.72
N GLN A 1130 36.61 4.23 4.02
CA GLN A 1130 36.25 2.80 3.96
C GLN A 1130 35.25 2.41 2.84
N GLU A 1131 35.44 2.93 1.62
CA GLU A 1131 34.73 2.43 0.42
C GLU A 1131 35.73 2.18 -0.72
N ASN A 1132 36.35 0.99 -0.77
CA ASN A 1132 37.12 0.52 -1.92
C ASN A 1132 37.49 -0.98 -1.86
N PHE A 1133 36.47 -1.86 -1.83
CA PHE A 1133 36.61 -3.25 -2.29
C PHE A 1133 35.35 -3.63 -3.07
N TYR A 1134 35.50 -4.51 -4.07
CA TYR A 1134 34.51 -4.88 -5.10
C TYR A 1134 34.19 -3.82 -6.18
N ARG A 1135 35.04 -3.76 -7.20
CA ARG A 1135 34.60 -3.36 -8.56
C ARG A 1135 34.10 -4.61 -9.31
N PRO A 1136 32.91 -4.59 -9.94
CA PRO A 1136 32.53 -5.60 -10.91
C PRO A 1136 33.49 -5.63 -12.11
N LEU A 1137 33.68 -6.80 -12.71
CA LEU A 1137 34.38 -6.93 -13.98
C LEU A 1137 33.53 -6.27 -15.09
N PRO A 1138 34.12 -5.44 -15.98
CA PRO A 1138 33.39 -4.87 -17.10
C PRO A 1138 33.02 -5.95 -18.11
N MET A 1139 31.81 -5.85 -18.68
CA MET A 1139 31.37 -6.72 -19.77
C MET A 1139 32.24 -6.56 -21.01
N THR A 1140 32.46 -7.67 -21.73
CA THR A 1140 33.04 -7.61 -23.08
C THR A 1140 32.04 -6.95 -24.03
N HIS A 1141 32.48 -5.88 -24.70
CA HIS A 1141 31.63 -4.81 -25.24
C HIS A 1141 30.84 -5.15 -26.53
N ASN A 1142 30.40 -6.40 -26.72
CA ASN A 1142 29.85 -6.85 -28.02
C ASN A 1142 28.82 -8.01 -27.96
N GLN A 1143 28.14 -8.24 -26.82
CA GLN A 1143 26.99 -9.17 -26.76
C GLN A 1143 25.73 -8.45 -26.30
N LEU A 1144 24.61 -8.72 -26.99
CA LEU A 1144 23.29 -8.23 -26.57
C LEU A 1144 22.85 -8.93 -25.26
N PRO A 1145 22.12 -8.24 -24.36
CA PRO A 1145 21.65 -8.86 -23.13
C PRO A 1145 20.65 -9.98 -23.39
N LYS A 1146 20.83 -11.14 -22.75
CA LYS A 1146 20.07 -12.35 -23.01
C LYS A 1146 19.77 -13.10 -21.72
N ILE A 1147 18.53 -13.57 -21.58
CA ILE A 1147 18.13 -14.57 -20.58
C ILE A 1147 17.65 -15.81 -21.32
N ARG A 1148 18.22 -16.98 -21.03
CA ARG A 1148 17.83 -18.25 -21.65
C ARG A 1148 17.21 -19.18 -20.60
N ILE A 1149 16.04 -19.72 -20.94
CA ILE A 1149 15.28 -20.67 -20.11
C ILE A 1149 15.20 -22.01 -20.84
N ARG A 1150 15.65 -23.08 -20.19
CA ARG A 1150 15.60 -24.46 -20.70
C ARG A 1150 14.79 -25.33 -19.75
N THR A 1151 13.94 -26.20 -20.29
CA THR A 1151 13.24 -27.21 -19.49
C THR A 1151 13.44 -28.61 -20.06
N SER A 1152 13.59 -29.60 -19.19
CA SER A 1152 13.77 -31.00 -19.60
C SER A 1152 13.30 -31.96 -18.51
N ALA A 1153 12.53 -32.98 -18.89
CA ALA A 1153 12.25 -34.10 -18.01
C ALA A 1153 13.51 -34.99 -17.86
N ILE A 1154 13.78 -35.45 -16.64
CA ILE A 1154 14.90 -36.32 -16.28
C ILE A 1154 14.33 -37.60 -15.65
N GLY A 1155 14.96 -38.72 -15.96
CA GLY A 1155 14.70 -39.98 -15.27
C GLY A 1155 15.54 -41.12 -15.80
N ASP A 1156 15.28 -42.30 -15.25
CA ASP A 1156 16.14 -43.47 -15.41
C ASP A 1156 16.01 -44.08 -16.82
N ARG A 1157 17.14 -44.13 -17.55
CA ARG A 1157 17.17 -44.55 -18.96
C ARG A 1157 16.76 -46.02 -19.16
N GLU A 1158 16.82 -46.84 -18.11
CA GLU A 1158 16.44 -48.26 -18.17
C GLU A 1158 14.92 -48.49 -18.03
N ARG A 1159 14.16 -47.53 -17.51
CA ARG A 1159 12.70 -47.68 -17.27
C ARG A 1159 11.81 -46.86 -18.21
N GLY A 1160 12.36 -45.89 -18.93
CA GLY A 1160 11.61 -45.08 -19.90
C GLY A 1160 10.59 -44.11 -19.30
N THR A 1161 10.62 -43.92 -17.97
CA THR A 1161 9.74 -43.00 -17.23
C THR A 1161 10.56 -41.88 -16.61
N ALA A 1162 10.27 -40.64 -16.94
CA ALA A 1162 10.81 -39.49 -16.23
C ALA A 1162 10.23 -39.43 -14.80
N ASP A 1163 11.07 -39.18 -13.80
CA ASP A 1163 10.69 -39.02 -12.39
C ASP A 1163 10.87 -37.57 -11.90
N ARG A 1164 11.66 -36.75 -12.60
CA ARG A 1164 11.98 -35.36 -12.25
C ARG A 1164 11.87 -34.41 -13.43
N VAL A 1165 11.72 -33.13 -13.14
CA VAL A 1165 11.86 -32.01 -14.09
C VAL A 1165 13.05 -31.17 -13.68
N LEU A 1166 13.84 -30.76 -14.68
CA LEU A 1166 14.90 -29.77 -14.53
C LEU A 1166 14.58 -28.52 -15.36
N ILE A 1167 14.58 -27.37 -14.68
CA ILE A 1167 14.47 -26.03 -15.27
C ILE A 1167 15.84 -25.36 -15.09
N ARG A 1168 16.44 -24.86 -16.18
CA ARG A 1168 17.65 -24.03 -16.13
C ARG A 1168 17.32 -22.62 -16.57
N ILE A 1169 17.71 -21.62 -15.80
CA ILE A 1169 17.57 -20.20 -16.13
C ILE A 1169 18.97 -19.61 -16.10
N SER A 1170 19.43 -19.07 -17.24
CA SER A 1170 20.77 -18.50 -17.38
C SER A 1170 20.73 -17.06 -17.89
N ASP A 1171 21.54 -16.19 -17.29
CA ASP A 1171 21.82 -14.83 -17.74
C ASP A 1171 23.23 -14.72 -18.36
N ASN A 1172 23.48 -13.62 -19.08
CA ASN A 1172 24.82 -13.19 -19.49
C ASN A 1172 25.28 -11.93 -18.75
N GLY A 1173 24.94 -11.81 -17.46
CA GLY A 1173 25.41 -10.75 -16.56
C GLY A 1173 26.91 -10.87 -16.21
N PRO A 1174 27.44 -10.03 -15.31
CA PRO A 1174 28.84 -10.10 -14.86
C PRO A 1174 29.20 -11.39 -14.08
N GLY A 1175 28.20 -12.21 -13.73
CA GLY A 1175 28.36 -13.45 -12.95
C GLY A 1175 28.48 -13.22 -11.43
N ILE A 1176 28.30 -14.29 -10.65
CA ILE A 1176 28.46 -14.27 -9.19
C ILE A 1176 29.89 -14.70 -8.81
N PRO A 1177 30.67 -13.91 -8.05
CA PRO A 1177 32.01 -14.28 -7.58
C PRO A 1177 32.02 -15.54 -6.70
N GLU A 1178 33.07 -16.36 -6.83
CA GLU A 1178 33.20 -17.64 -6.12
C GLU A 1178 33.16 -17.49 -4.59
N GLU A 1179 33.78 -16.43 -4.08
CA GLU A 1179 33.82 -16.04 -2.65
C GLU A 1179 32.42 -15.79 -2.05
N VAL A 1180 31.47 -15.38 -2.89
CA VAL A 1180 30.09 -15.04 -2.51
C VAL A 1180 29.15 -16.24 -2.68
N ARG A 1181 29.47 -17.18 -3.58
CA ARG A 1181 28.58 -18.27 -4.01
C ARG A 1181 28.15 -19.21 -2.88
N SER A 1182 28.93 -19.36 -1.82
CA SER A 1182 28.56 -20.15 -0.63
C SER A 1182 27.46 -19.50 0.22
N ARG A 1183 27.26 -18.18 0.10
CA ARG A 1183 26.39 -17.37 0.97
C ARG A 1183 25.13 -16.85 0.29
N ILE A 1184 24.95 -17.07 -1.01
CA ILE A 1184 23.80 -16.55 -1.78
C ILE A 1184 22.44 -17.11 -1.32
N PHE A 1185 22.42 -18.19 -0.55
CA PHE A 1185 21.23 -18.78 0.05
C PHE A 1185 21.10 -18.47 1.55
N ASP A 1186 22.05 -17.76 2.16
CA ASP A 1186 21.96 -17.30 3.55
C ASP A 1186 20.83 -16.25 3.66
N PRO A 1187 19.93 -16.36 4.65
CA PRO A 1187 18.93 -15.32 4.91
C PRO A 1187 19.58 -13.94 5.14
N PHE A 1188 18.98 -12.90 4.55
CA PHE A 1188 19.40 -11.50 4.63
C PHE A 1188 20.74 -11.17 3.94
N PHE A 1189 21.40 -12.14 3.28
CA PHE A 1189 22.60 -11.87 2.50
C PHE A 1189 22.26 -11.13 1.20
N THR A 1190 22.88 -9.96 0.99
CA THR A 1190 22.71 -9.14 -0.22
C THR A 1190 24.01 -8.44 -0.57
N THR A 1191 24.33 -8.38 -1.87
CA THR A 1191 25.43 -7.58 -2.43
C THR A 1191 24.98 -6.18 -2.87
N LYS A 1192 23.67 -5.88 -2.79
CA LYS A 1192 23.08 -4.61 -3.21
C LYS A 1192 23.12 -3.56 -2.08
N PRO A 1193 23.16 -2.24 -2.39
CA PRO A 1193 23.12 -1.17 -1.41
C PRO A 1193 21.88 -1.19 -0.50
N ILE A 1194 22.02 -0.60 0.69
CA ILE A 1194 20.93 -0.47 1.67
C ILE A 1194 19.69 0.15 1.01
N GLY A 1195 18.55 -0.56 1.07
CA GLY A 1195 17.28 -0.14 0.47
C GLY A 1195 17.00 -0.67 -0.94
N ARG A 1196 17.97 -1.27 -1.66
CA ARG A 1196 17.77 -1.87 -3.01
C ARG A 1196 17.53 -3.38 -3.03
N GLY A 1197 17.55 -4.07 -1.88
CA GLY A 1197 17.24 -5.49 -1.79
C GLY A 1197 17.10 -5.98 -0.35
N THR A 1198 16.25 -6.99 -0.13
CA THR A 1198 15.98 -7.55 1.21
C THR A 1198 16.90 -8.71 1.60
N GLY A 1199 17.67 -9.26 0.66
CA GLY A 1199 18.50 -10.47 0.89
C GLY A 1199 17.70 -11.75 1.16
N LEU A 1200 16.40 -11.77 0.90
CA LEU A 1200 15.52 -12.92 1.20
C LEU A 1200 15.07 -13.72 -0.04
N GLY A 1201 15.17 -13.16 -1.25
CA GLY A 1201 14.63 -13.80 -2.46
C GLY A 1201 15.24 -15.18 -2.76
N LEU A 1202 16.57 -15.33 -2.66
CA LEU A 1202 17.25 -16.59 -2.96
C LEU A 1202 17.13 -17.61 -1.81
N SER A 1203 17.14 -17.18 -0.54
CA SER A 1203 16.95 -18.06 0.61
C SER A 1203 15.52 -18.63 0.66
N ILE A 1204 14.49 -17.80 0.41
CA ILE A 1204 13.10 -18.26 0.21
C ILE A 1204 13.02 -19.24 -0.96
N SER A 1205 13.71 -18.96 -2.07
CA SER A 1205 13.70 -19.86 -3.23
C SER A 1205 14.33 -21.22 -2.92
N TYR A 1206 15.40 -21.25 -2.12
CA TYR A 1206 16.01 -22.48 -1.63
C TYR A 1206 15.04 -23.27 -0.73
N GLN A 1207 14.40 -22.62 0.24
CA GLN A 1207 13.39 -23.25 1.11
C GLN A 1207 12.23 -23.85 0.31
N ILE A 1208 11.70 -23.12 -0.67
CA ILE A 1208 10.59 -23.61 -1.50
C ILE A 1208 11.02 -24.84 -2.31
N VAL A 1209 12.16 -24.81 -3.00
CA VAL A 1209 12.60 -25.92 -3.86
C VAL A 1209 13.06 -27.12 -3.04
N VAL A 1210 13.90 -26.92 -2.04
CA VAL A 1210 14.58 -28.00 -1.29
C VAL A 1210 13.72 -28.53 -0.15
N GLU A 1211 13.19 -27.66 0.72
CA GLU A 1211 12.44 -28.10 1.90
C GLU A 1211 11.01 -28.51 1.54
N LYS A 1212 10.30 -27.69 0.74
CA LYS A 1212 8.87 -27.94 0.44
C LYS A 1212 8.59 -28.83 -0.77
N HIS A 1213 9.46 -28.84 -1.78
CA HIS A 1213 9.27 -29.65 -2.99
C HIS A 1213 10.25 -30.84 -3.08
N ARG A 1214 11.08 -31.06 -2.05
CA ARG A 1214 12.10 -32.14 -1.98
C ARG A 1214 13.02 -32.17 -3.21
N GLY A 1215 13.22 -31.00 -3.82
CA GLY A 1215 13.99 -30.76 -5.03
C GLY A 1215 15.43 -30.32 -4.75
N GLN A 1216 16.11 -29.78 -5.76
CA GLN A 1216 17.44 -29.20 -5.64
C GLN A 1216 17.52 -27.85 -6.37
N LEU A 1217 18.11 -26.85 -5.72
CA LEU A 1217 18.44 -25.56 -6.31
C LEU A 1217 19.96 -25.41 -6.35
N ARG A 1218 20.54 -25.26 -7.56
CA ARG A 1218 21.98 -25.08 -7.76
C ARG A 1218 22.26 -23.78 -8.52
N CYS A 1219 23.41 -23.18 -8.25
CA CYS A 1219 23.91 -21.98 -8.93
C CYS A 1219 25.28 -22.30 -9.55
N ILE A 1220 25.45 -22.04 -10.84
CA ILE A 1220 26.65 -22.35 -11.63
C ILE A 1220 27.12 -21.08 -12.32
N ALA A 1221 28.39 -20.70 -12.13
CA ALA A 1221 29.00 -19.62 -12.90
C ALA A 1221 29.38 -20.13 -14.30
N LEU A 1222 29.08 -19.36 -15.35
CA LEU A 1222 29.40 -19.74 -16.73
C LEU A 1222 30.81 -19.23 -17.13
N PRO A 1223 31.57 -19.98 -17.97
CA PRO A 1223 32.97 -19.64 -18.26
C PRO A 1223 33.25 -18.29 -18.95
N GLU A 1224 32.24 -17.61 -19.49
CA GLU A 1224 32.38 -16.39 -20.31
C GLU A 1224 31.54 -15.19 -19.80
N GLN A 1225 31.35 -15.10 -18.47
CA GLN A 1225 30.47 -14.15 -17.75
C GLN A 1225 28.97 -14.50 -17.87
N GLY A 1226 28.32 -14.65 -16.71
CA GLY A 1226 26.90 -15.02 -16.56
C GLY A 1226 26.66 -16.07 -15.48
N THR A 1227 25.42 -16.21 -15.03
CA THR A 1227 25.00 -17.19 -14.01
C THR A 1227 23.94 -18.14 -14.56
N GLU A 1228 24.01 -19.44 -14.23
CA GLU A 1228 22.92 -20.40 -14.46
C GLU A 1228 22.38 -20.93 -13.14
N PHE A 1229 21.08 -20.73 -12.90
CA PHE A 1229 20.33 -21.39 -11.84
C PHE A 1229 19.65 -22.66 -12.38
N GLN A 1230 19.84 -23.77 -11.68
CA GLN A 1230 19.25 -25.07 -11.98
C GLN A 1230 18.25 -25.45 -10.88
N ILE A 1231 16.98 -25.63 -11.26
CA ILE A 1231 15.86 -25.98 -10.39
C ILE A 1231 15.40 -27.39 -10.76
N GLU A 1232 15.61 -28.36 -9.87
CA GLU A 1232 15.23 -29.77 -10.06
C GLU A 1232 14.09 -30.14 -9.10
N ILE A 1233 12.97 -30.68 -9.60
CA ILE A 1233 11.76 -31.00 -8.80
C ILE A 1233 11.19 -32.36 -9.24
N PRO A 1234 10.74 -33.24 -8.33
CA PRO A 1234 10.03 -34.48 -8.67
C PRO A 1234 8.70 -34.23 -9.42
N ILE A 1235 8.36 -35.07 -10.39
CA ILE A 1235 7.09 -34.97 -11.15
C ILE A 1235 5.88 -35.31 -10.27
N LYS A 1236 6.06 -36.27 -9.35
CA LYS A 1236 5.12 -36.63 -8.28
C LYS A 1236 5.85 -36.59 -6.96
N GLN A 1237 5.19 -36.15 -5.89
CA GLN A 1237 5.77 -36.21 -4.56
C GLN A 1237 5.11 -37.35 -3.78
N SER A 1238 5.93 -38.16 -3.11
CA SER A 1238 5.43 -39.25 -2.29
C SER A 1238 4.92 -38.71 -0.95
N ASP A 1239 3.60 -38.71 -0.78
CA ASP A 1239 2.96 -38.55 0.52
C ASP A 1239 3.47 -39.65 1.48
N GLN A 1240 4.31 -39.24 2.42
CA GLN A 1240 4.61 -39.94 3.65
C GLN A 1240 4.60 -38.89 4.77
N GLU A 1241 3.80 -39.22 5.78
CA GLU A 1241 3.38 -38.52 7.01
C GLU A 1241 4.20 -37.30 7.47
#